data_AF-A0A3B9GRH8-F1
#
_entry.id   AF-A0A3B9GRH8-F1
#
_cell.length_a   1.000
_cell.length_b   1.000
_cell.length_c   1.000
_cell.angle_alpha   90.00
_cell.angle_beta   90.00
_cell.angle_gamma   90.00
#
_symmetry.space_group_name_H-M   'P 1'
#
loop_
_entity.id
_entity.type
_entity.pdbx_description
1 polymer ?
#
loop_
_entity_poly.entity_id
_entity_poly.type
_entity_poly.pdbx_seq_one_letter_code
_entity_poly.pdbx_strand_id
1 'polypeptide(L)'
;MKYQGKLQYLLFLTTKILTINFTITMRKFFLSLALCLTTVFALSDDDIYIGEIATWSGFRKGAVSFTFDKGAPEQIDGILPLLHRYDFKGTFYVTMETVYNWNVFQALADEGHEIGSRPNTSGGEVSSKQAINNKIKQPYGCITIAYPNCLMSDRNASESNYIAGRVCNSEVMGKDGPTDWAKVPAIITGSEGVNTSYALIGKMNDAMTTNGWVVFLTHGIQGTSMDYSPTNSGALNEALAWARQNDQRLWVAPFRDVVMYCKERQASSFTVKSHDNVSVTYGLTHTIANDICEYNYPLSLRVPLPAGWTSPQVTQAGNILSFTIDKNYVYFEAIPNNGDICLYNYSVYTEYDGNATLTYYYDTQMDTRKGITERYDPDVPRFKTYHNNIKTVVIDKSMKEAPLAKSSYMFYGGKEYDDDAGYKYYGLYELTKIDGLENLNTAQMTDMSCMFILCGKVKSLDLSSFNTENVTDMSFMFAYSQSLESVNLMSFNIDKVENLREMFDGCSDLKTIYCDGDWSKSTALKWDDNMFRDCENIVGEKGTTYEYNYCDKTYARPDGVGGKSGYFTASVPQPKKVYTYYDGDATLTYYYNDAYASLKGGVVEFYDPANMFAVRFDGYADKVITAKIDPSMKDAQLTSTSLMFCGVGLNSFLTKLTTIEGLENLNTDNVTSMSSMFWLCSSLISLDLSNFNTENVTDMSSVFDGCEKLESLDLGNFNTGKVTNMASMFGDCKSLTSLDIRMFNFENVREVGSMFYGCSELTTIYCNADLNELTVYTADLGVFTGCVKLKGGQGTSYDAGHVERAYARPDGLNGQPGYFTGDTYHVTLQAEHGTVTVNETVDLDKVVVGSKLTFTAIPDEGYTFTSWENYDEATGLIVTSDVTVKALFEKQEANALDDTDSAIPSARKHLRNGILFINRNGNTYTPQGQEVK
;
A
#
# COMPACT_ATOMS: atom_id res chain seq x y z
N MET A 1 -48.12 52.29 75.64
CA MET A 1 -46.89 52.94 75.16
C MET A 1 -45.61 52.52 75.93
N LYS A 2 -45.33 51.21 76.11
CA LYS A 2 -44.03 50.76 76.69
C LYS A 2 -43.40 49.54 75.99
N TYR A 3 -44.00 49.04 74.92
CA TYR A 3 -43.51 47.86 74.18
C TYR A 3 -43.15 48.11 72.70
N GLN A 4 -43.50 49.27 72.12
CA GLN A 4 -43.16 49.56 70.70
C GLN A 4 -41.69 49.97 70.49
N GLY A 5 -41.05 50.60 71.47
CA GLY A 5 -39.64 51.00 71.35
C GLY A 5 -38.65 49.83 71.38
N LYS A 6 -38.96 48.76 72.13
CA LYS A 6 -38.11 47.56 72.18
C LYS A 6 -38.20 46.72 70.91
N LEU A 7 -39.36 46.70 70.24
CA LEU A 7 -39.54 45.92 69.01
C LEU A 7 -38.81 46.55 67.82
N GLN A 8 -38.82 47.89 67.68
CA GLN A 8 -38.05 48.57 66.64
C GLN A 8 -36.54 48.47 66.85
N TYR A 9 -36.06 48.54 68.11
CA TYR A 9 -34.64 48.36 68.40
C TYR A 9 -34.17 46.92 68.13
N LEU A 10 -35.01 45.91 68.43
CA LEU A 10 -34.72 44.52 68.14
C LEU A 10 -34.74 44.24 66.62
N LEU A 11 -35.68 44.82 65.87
CA LEU A 11 -35.75 44.69 64.40
C LEU A 11 -34.56 45.36 63.71
N PHE A 12 -34.07 46.49 64.24
CA PHE A 12 -32.91 47.20 63.70
C PHE A 12 -31.59 46.49 64.03
N LEU A 13 -31.51 45.84 65.20
CA LEU A 13 -30.35 45.01 65.57
C LEU A 13 -30.32 43.71 64.75
N THR A 14 -31.45 43.04 64.54
CA THR A 14 -31.51 41.80 63.75
C THR A 14 -31.25 42.05 62.27
N THR A 15 -31.74 43.16 61.70
CA THR A 15 -31.38 43.54 60.32
C THR A 15 -29.89 43.87 60.22
N LYS A 16 -29.30 44.67 61.13
CA LYS A 16 -27.85 44.91 61.11
C LYS A 16 -27.01 43.65 61.28
N ILE A 17 -27.40 42.72 62.15
CA ILE A 17 -26.70 41.44 62.33
C ILE A 17 -26.85 40.54 61.10
N LEU A 18 -28.01 40.50 60.45
CA LEU A 18 -28.19 39.79 59.18
C LEU A 18 -27.36 40.43 58.06
N THR A 19 -27.32 41.75 57.95
CA THR A 19 -26.51 42.43 56.92
C THR A 19 -25.01 42.24 57.16
N ILE A 20 -24.55 42.28 58.41
CA ILE A 20 -23.14 42.02 58.77
C ILE A 20 -22.78 40.55 58.51
N ASN A 21 -23.61 39.59 58.90
CA ASN A 21 -23.38 38.17 58.63
C ASN A 21 -23.45 37.85 57.13
N PHE A 22 -24.38 38.47 56.38
CA PHE A 22 -24.45 38.30 54.93
C PHE A 22 -23.23 38.91 54.23
N THR A 23 -22.73 40.06 54.71
CA THR A 23 -21.52 40.71 54.17
C THR A 23 -20.25 39.94 54.53
N ILE A 24 -20.15 39.34 55.72
CA ILE A 24 -19.03 38.48 56.13
C ILE A 24 -19.06 37.14 55.38
N THR A 25 -20.24 36.55 55.18
CA THR A 25 -20.39 35.31 54.41
C THR A 25 -20.13 35.56 52.92
N MET A 26 -20.59 36.66 52.34
CA MET A 26 -20.24 37.08 50.97
C MET A 26 -18.75 37.42 50.86
N ARG A 27 -18.14 38.12 51.83
CA ARG A 27 -16.68 38.36 51.81
C ARG A 27 -15.88 37.08 51.95
N LYS A 28 -16.31 36.11 52.78
CA LYS A 28 -15.67 34.78 52.87
C LYS A 28 -15.86 34.00 51.58
N PHE A 29 -17.05 34.06 50.96
CA PHE A 29 -17.35 33.43 49.68
C PHE A 29 -16.52 34.05 48.54
N PHE A 30 -16.38 35.37 48.49
CA PHE A 30 -15.52 36.06 47.52
C PHE A 30 -14.03 35.96 47.84
N LEU A 31 -13.60 35.83 49.11
CA LEU A 31 -12.21 35.50 49.45
C LEU A 31 -11.88 34.05 49.11
N SER A 32 -12.80 33.11 49.30
CA SER A 32 -12.61 31.71 48.86
C SER A 32 -12.68 31.59 47.34
N LEU A 33 -13.53 32.38 46.66
CA LEU A 33 -13.56 32.43 45.20
C LEU A 33 -12.31 33.13 44.64
N ALA A 34 -11.79 34.17 45.30
CA ALA A 34 -10.55 34.85 44.91
C ALA A 34 -9.28 34.04 45.26
N LEU A 35 -9.27 33.24 46.34
CA LEU A 35 -8.22 32.25 46.60
C LEU A 35 -8.30 31.08 45.61
N CYS A 36 -9.50 30.66 45.18
CA CYS A 36 -9.65 29.66 44.11
C CYS A 36 -9.32 30.22 42.72
N LEU A 37 -9.44 31.53 42.48
CA LEU A 37 -9.10 32.17 41.19
C LEU A 37 -7.64 32.66 41.11
N THR A 38 -6.86 32.61 42.18
CA THR A 38 -5.42 32.98 42.17
C THR A 38 -4.48 31.79 42.18
N THR A 39 -5.03 30.57 42.18
CA THR A 39 -4.33 29.35 41.76
C THR A 39 -5.05 28.71 40.58
N VAL A 40 -5.25 29.49 39.50
CA VAL A 40 -5.19 28.87 38.19
C VAL A 40 -3.73 28.51 38.02
N PHE A 41 -3.34 27.30 38.48
CA PHE A 41 -2.22 26.63 37.85
C PHE A 41 -2.54 26.72 36.36
N ALA A 42 -1.71 27.41 35.59
CA ALA A 42 -1.73 27.21 34.16
C ALA A 42 -1.60 25.69 34.02
N LEU A 43 -2.69 25.03 33.59
CA LEU A 43 -2.63 23.63 33.25
C LEU A 43 -1.48 23.57 32.26
N SER A 44 -0.44 22.83 32.61
CA SER A 44 0.59 22.47 31.65
C SER A 44 -0.09 21.78 30.48
N ASP A 45 0.47 21.87 29.27
CA ASP A 45 -0.07 21.11 28.13
C ASP A 45 -0.16 19.60 28.45
N ASP A 46 0.60 19.10 29.43
CA ASP A 46 0.54 17.73 29.94
C ASP A 46 -0.76 17.41 30.73
N ASP A 47 -1.40 18.38 31.38
CA ASP A 47 -2.51 18.13 32.30
C ASP A 47 -3.78 17.60 31.60
N ILE A 48 -3.90 17.81 30.28
CA ILE A 48 -5.01 17.26 29.46
C ILE A 48 -4.76 15.81 29.02
N TYR A 49 -3.57 15.27 29.25
CA TYR A 49 -3.20 13.89 28.90
C TYR A 49 -3.10 12.97 30.12
N ILE A 50 -3.36 13.46 31.34
CA ILE A 50 -3.24 12.65 32.56
C ILE A 50 -4.17 11.43 32.52
N GLY A 51 -3.57 10.26 32.60
CA GLY A 51 -4.27 8.99 32.67
C GLY A 51 -4.57 8.52 34.09
N GLU A 52 -5.47 7.55 34.23
CA GLU A 52 -5.91 6.99 35.50
C GLU A 52 -5.72 5.48 35.53
N ILE A 53 -5.25 4.96 36.67
CA ILE A 53 -5.27 3.54 36.99
C ILE A 53 -6.59 3.20 37.68
N ALA A 54 -7.34 2.23 37.17
CA ALA A 54 -8.62 1.83 37.72
C ALA A 54 -8.47 1.29 39.15
N THR A 55 -9.45 1.57 40.01
CA THR A 55 -9.52 0.93 41.33
C THR A 55 -9.63 -0.59 41.20
N TRP A 56 -10.52 -1.08 40.34
CA TRP A 56 -10.70 -2.51 40.09
C TRP A 56 -10.59 -2.76 38.59
N SER A 57 -10.12 -3.95 38.21
CA SER A 57 -9.92 -4.31 36.81
C SER A 57 -11.18 -4.04 35.97
N GLY A 58 -11.00 -3.42 34.80
CA GLY A 58 -12.06 -2.98 33.89
C GLY A 58 -12.88 -1.80 34.41
N PHE A 59 -12.32 -0.95 35.29
CA PHE A 59 -13.02 0.20 35.89
C PHE A 59 -14.30 -0.16 36.66
N ARG A 60 -14.34 -1.38 37.20
CA ARG A 60 -15.44 -1.89 38.03
C ARG A 60 -15.50 -1.14 39.37
N LYS A 61 -16.65 -1.23 40.03
CA LYS A 61 -16.99 -0.51 41.27
C LYS A 61 -16.79 -1.33 42.54
N GLY A 62 -16.38 -2.58 42.45
CA GLY A 62 -16.08 -3.42 43.60
C GLY A 62 -15.48 -4.74 43.15
N ALA A 63 -14.92 -5.50 44.10
CA ALA A 63 -14.39 -6.83 43.84
C ALA A 63 -15.01 -7.88 44.77
N VAL A 64 -15.05 -9.12 44.32
CA VAL A 64 -15.40 -10.29 45.13
C VAL A 64 -14.48 -11.46 44.81
N SER A 65 -14.06 -12.17 45.86
CA SER A 65 -13.32 -13.43 45.73
C SER A 65 -14.04 -14.55 46.44
N PHE A 66 -14.35 -15.61 45.70
CA PHE A 66 -14.89 -16.86 46.25
C PHE A 66 -13.74 -17.82 46.55
N THR A 67 -13.62 -18.20 47.82
CA THR A 67 -12.53 -19.04 48.30
C THR A 67 -13.06 -20.30 48.99
N PHE A 68 -12.39 -21.42 48.78
CA PHE A 68 -12.81 -22.76 49.18
C PHE A 68 -11.70 -23.46 49.94
N ASP A 69 -11.99 -24.01 51.12
CA ASP A 69 -10.98 -24.57 52.01
C ASP A 69 -10.92 -26.09 51.97
N LYS A 70 -9.72 -26.65 52.15
CA LYS A 70 -9.39 -28.09 52.19
C LYS A 70 -9.23 -28.71 50.80
N GLY A 71 -9.95 -28.28 49.77
CA GLY A 71 -9.81 -28.88 48.44
C GLY A 71 -10.27 -30.33 48.42
N ALA A 72 -11.40 -30.61 49.07
CA ALA A 72 -11.95 -31.96 49.09
C ALA A 72 -12.78 -32.26 47.82
N PRO A 73 -12.99 -33.55 47.48
CA PRO A 73 -13.75 -33.96 46.30
C PRO A 73 -15.14 -33.30 46.21
N GLU A 74 -15.84 -33.19 47.34
CA GLU A 74 -17.23 -32.70 47.38
C GLU A 74 -17.34 -31.21 47.02
N GLN A 75 -16.26 -30.44 47.21
CA GLN A 75 -16.19 -29.05 46.76
C GLN A 75 -15.98 -28.98 45.26
N ILE A 76 -15.14 -29.85 44.71
CA ILE A 76 -14.89 -29.89 43.26
C ILE A 76 -16.17 -30.32 42.54
N ASP A 77 -16.78 -31.42 42.97
CA ASP A 77 -17.97 -31.98 42.32
C ASP A 77 -19.22 -31.08 42.50
N GLY A 78 -19.31 -30.33 43.61
CA GLY A 78 -20.47 -29.50 43.94
C GLY A 78 -20.38 -28.02 43.53
N ILE A 79 -19.20 -27.42 43.57
CA ILE A 79 -19.00 -25.97 43.41
C ILE A 79 -18.45 -25.62 42.03
N LEU A 80 -17.51 -26.42 41.53
CA LEU A 80 -16.88 -26.15 40.24
C LEU A 80 -17.91 -26.03 39.11
N PRO A 81 -18.95 -26.89 39.00
CA PRO A 81 -19.97 -26.73 37.98
C PRO A 81 -20.74 -25.40 38.08
N LEU A 82 -20.88 -24.83 39.28
CA LEU A 82 -21.53 -23.53 39.47
C LEU A 82 -20.62 -22.38 39.02
N LEU A 83 -19.33 -22.45 39.33
CA LEU A 83 -18.34 -21.48 38.84
C LEU A 83 -18.23 -21.52 37.31
N HIS A 84 -18.14 -22.72 36.72
CA HIS A 84 -18.06 -22.91 35.27
C HIS A 84 -19.32 -22.44 34.55
N ARG A 85 -20.50 -22.67 35.13
CA ARG A 85 -21.78 -22.20 34.58
C ARG A 85 -21.79 -20.69 34.34
N TYR A 86 -21.14 -19.93 35.22
CA TYR A 86 -21.04 -18.49 35.12
C TYR A 86 -19.66 -18.04 34.68
N ASP A 87 -18.79 -18.94 34.20
CA ASP A 87 -17.42 -18.67 33.78
C ASP A 87 -16.67 -17.74 34.75
N PHE A 88 -16.68 -18.13 36.02
CA PHE A 88 -15.94 -17.47 37.08
C PHE A 88 -14.80 -18.33 37.59
N LYS A 89 -13.73 -17.66 38.00
CA LYS A 89 -12.58 -18.28 38.64
C LYS A 89 -12.62 -18.01 40.14
N GLY A 90 -12.02 -18.92 40.90
CA GLY A 90 -12.05 -18.93 42.36
C GLY A 90 -10.77 -19.48 42.94
N THR A 91 -10.65 -19.40 44.25
CA THR A 91 -9.44 -19.84 44.98
C THR A 91 -9.72 -21.10 45.78
N PHE A 92 -8.95 -22.14 45.52
CA PHE A 92 -9.00 -23.39 46.28
C PHE A 92 -7.77 -23.48 47.18
N TYR A 93 -7.98 -23.30 48.48
CA TYR A 93 -6.98 -23.46 49.51
C TYR A 93 -6.87 -24.93 49.90
N VAL A 94 -5.80 -25.59 49.46
CA VAL A 94 -5.66 -27.05 49.55
C VAL A 94 -4.80 -27.48 50.73
N THR A 95 -5.16 -28.62 51.29
CA THR A 95 -4.40 -29.30 52.33
C THR A 95 -3.90 -30.63 51.79
N MET A 96 -2.64 -30.98 52.08
CA MET A 96 -1.98 -32.15 51.47
C MET A 96 -2.72 -33.48 51.69
N GLU A 97 -3.47 -33.61 52.79
CA GLU A 97 -4.20 -34.83 53.16
C GLU A 97 -5.59 -34.95 52.52
N THR A 98 -6.18 -33.83 52.07
CA THR A 98 -7.54 -33.79 51.53
C THR A 98 -7.58 -33.71 50.00
N VAL A 99 -6.43 -33.42 49.36
CA VAL A 99 -6.29 -33.51 47.91
C VAL A 99 -6.30 -34.97 47.48
N TYR A 100 -7.40 -35.39 46.87
CA TYR A 100 -7.61 -36.75 46.39
C TYR A 100 -6.96 -37.03 45.02
N ASN A 101 -6.80 -36.00 44.19
CA ASN A 101 -6.21 -36.13 42.86
C ASN A 101 -5.56 -34.82 42.41
N TRP A 102 -4.22 -34.77 42.41
CA TRP A 102 -3.45 -33.60 42.00
C TRP A 102 -3.65 -33.20 40.53
N ASN A 103 -3.99 -34.14 39.64
CA ASN A 103 -4.24 -33.82 38.23
C ASN A 103 -5.49 -32.95 38.06
N VAL A 104 -6.51 -33.12 38.91
CA VAL A 104 -7.70 -32.27 38.90
C VAL A 104 -7.33 -30.85 39.30
N PHE A 105 -6.52 -30.67 40.34
CA PHE A 105 -6.07 -29.35 40.76
C PHE A 105 -5.10 -28.70 39.77
N GLN A 106 -4.33 -29.49 39.02
CA GLN A 106 -3.53 -28.96 37.91
C GLN A 106 -4.44 -28.44 36.80
N ALA A 107 -5.47 -29.20 36.41
CA ALA A 107 -6.44 -28.74 35.41
C ALA A 107 -7.16 -27.45 35.85
N LEU A 108 -7.53 -27.33 37.13
CA LEU A 108 -8.09 -26.10 37.69
C LEU A 108 -7.12 -24.91 37.57
N ALA A 109 -5.84 -25.14 37.87
CA ALA A 109 -4.82 -24.11 37.72
C ALA A 109 -4.64 -23.68 36.26
N ASP A 110 -4.65 -24.65 35.32
CA ASP A 110 -4.57 -24.40 33.88
C ASP A 110 -5.79 -23.62 33.37
N GLU A 111 -6.96 -23.83 33.99
CA GLU A 111 -8.18 -23.07 33.74
C GLU A 111 -8.20 -21.68 34.40
N GLY A 112 -7.16 -21.30 35.15
CA GLY A 112 -7.01 -19.99 35.79
C GLY A 112 -7.57 -19.87 37.21
N HIS A 113 -8.02 -20.98 37.83
CA HIS A 113 -8.31 -20.98 39.26
C HIS A 113 -7.01 -20.88 40.07
N GLU A 114 -7.09 -20.29 41.25
CA GLU A 114 -5.93 -20.19 42.14
C GLU A 114 -5.86 -21.39 43.08
N ILE A 115 -4.68 -22.01 43.18
CA ILE A 115 -4.41 -23.05 44.18
C ILE A 115 -3.55 -22.47 45.30
N GLY A 116 -4.20 -22.17 46.42
CA GLY A 116 -3.57 -21.56 47.60
C GLY A 116 -3.18 -22.58 48.67
N SER A 117 -2.33 -22.17 49.61
CA SER A 117 -1.89 -23.03 50.71
C SER A 117 -2.89 -23.07 51.88
N ARG A 118 -3.15 -24.26 52.43
CA ARG A 118 -3.76 -24.44 53.74
C ARG A 118 -3.04 -25.54 54.51
N PRO A 119 -2.12 -25.21 55.44
CA PRO A 119 -1.44 -26.23 56.25
C PRO A 119 -2.43 -26.95 57.20
N ASN A 120 -2.07 -28.14 57.68
CA ASN A 120 -2.91 -28.90 58.62
C ASN A 120 -2.78 -28.42 60.07
N THR A 121 -1.59 -27.95 60.43
CA THR A 121 -1.22 -27.54 61.78
C THR A 121 -0.58 -26.16 61.73
N SER A 122 -0.62 -25.47 62.87
CA SER A 122 0.15 -24.26 63.10
C SER A 122 1.66 -24.51 62.88
N GLY A 123 2.35 -23.62 62.15
CA GLY A 123 3.77 -23.73 61.81
C GLY A 123 4.09 -24.42 60.48
N GLY A 124 3.08 -24.81 59.69
CA GLY A 124 3.24 -25.49 58.40
C GLY A 124 3.34 -24.58 57.16
N GLU A 125 3.43 -23.26 57.35
CA GLU A 125 3.36 -22.23 56.31
C GLU A 125 4.38 -22.48 55.20
N VAL A 126 5.66 -22.70 55.51
CA VAL A 126 6.72 -22.91 54.50
C VAL A 126 6.57 -24.26 53.79
N SER A 127 6.37 -25.34 54.56
CA SER A 127 6.29 -26.70 54.03
C SER A 127 5.11 -26.90 53.09
N SER A 128 3.98 -26.24 53.37
CA SER A 128 2.78 -26.37 52.53
C SER A 128 2.97 -25.71 51.16
N LYS A 129 3.53 -24.50 51.10
CA LYS A 129 3.90 -23.85 49.82
C LYS A 129 4.82 -24.73 48.99
N GLN A 130 5.90 -25.22 49.60
CA GLN A 130 6.88 -26.06 48.91
C GLN A 130 6.23 -27.33 48.35
N ALA A 131 5.39 -27.98 49.13
CA ALA A 131 4.70 -29.18 48.70
C ALA A 131 3.73 -28.92 47.52
N ILE A 132 3.00 -27.81 47.54
CA ILE A 132 2.08 -27.44 46.45
C ILE A 132 2.86 -27.07 45.18
N ASN A 133 3.90 -26.25 45.27
CA ASN A 133 4.72 -25.87 44.11
C ASN A 133 5.42 -27.06 43.44
N ASN A 134 5.73 -28.12 44.20
CA ASN A 134 6.27 -29.37 43.66
C ASN A 134 5.22 -30.21 42.92
N LYS A 135 3.92 -29.93 43.09
CA LYS A 135 2.81 -30.70 42.52
C LYS A 135 2.04 -29.96 41.45
N ILE A 136 1.90 -28.65 41.60
CA ILE A 136 1.10 -27.78 40.74
C ILE A 136 1.99 -26.71 40.13
N LYS A 137 1.95 -26.60 38.81
CA LYS A 137 2.47 -25.45 38.07
C LYS A 137 1.31 -24.48 37.85
N GLN A 138 1.45 -23.25 38.32
CA GLN A 138 0.46 -22.19 38.13
C GLN A 138 1.18 -20.85 37.99
N PRO A 139 0.55 -19.83 37.38
CA PRO A 139 1.09 -18.47 37.35
C PRO A 139 1.46 -18.00 38.76
N TYR A 140 2.67 -17.46 38.90
CA TYR A 140 3.27 -16.95 40.15
C TYR A 140 3.55 -17.99 41.25
N GLY A 141 3.17 -19.26 41.05
CA GLY A 141 3.25 -20.30 42.08
C GLY A 141 2.25 -20.09 43.24
N CYS A 142 2.38 -20.91 44.29
CA CYS A 142 1.57 -20.80 45.50
C CYS A 142 2.05 -19.64 46.37
N ILE A 143 1.33 -18.52 46.34
CA ILE A 143 1.72 -17.27 47.01
C ILE A 143 0.66 -16.69 47.95
N THR A 144 -0.42 -17.41 48.19
CA THR A 144 -1.43 -17.06 49.20
C THR A 144 -1.65 -18.21 50.17
N ILE A 145 -2.08 -17.89 51.39
CA ILE A 145 -2.34 -18.87 52.44
C ILE A 145 -3.69 -18.61 53.12
N ALA A 146 -4.41 -19.68 53.47
CA ALA A 146 -5.54 -19.63 54.39
C ALA A 146 -5.15 -20.29 55.71
N TYR A 147 -5.25 -19.54 56.81
CA TYR A 147 -4.80 -20.05 58.11
C TYR A 147 -5.79 -21.06 58.71
N PRO A 148 -5.30 -22.20 59.22
CA PRO A 148 -6.11 -23.15 59.98
C PRO A 148 -6.75 -22.48 61.19
N ASN A 149 -8.05 -22.71 61.38
CA ASN A 149 -8.84 -22.07 62.43
C ASN A 149 -8.74 -20.54 62.44
N CYS A 150 -8.35 -19.92 61.32
CA CYS A 150 -8.17 -18.48 61.20
C CYS A 150 -7.05 -17.93 62.10
N LEU A 151 -6.10 -18.78 62.51
CA LEU A 151 -4.99 -18.45 63.40
C LEU A 151 -3.66 -18.50 62.66
N MET A 152 -3.08 -17.33 62.42
CA MET A 152 -1.70 -17.24 61.92
C MET A 152 -0.72 -17.55 63.07
N SER A 153 0.00 -18.65 62.91
CA SER A 153 0.95 -19.15 63.91
C SER A 153 2.35 -18.57 63.79
N ASP A 154 2.82 -18.31 62.57
CA ASP A 154 4.13 -17.73 62.32
C ASP A 154 4.04 -16.58 61.30
N ARG A 155 4.06 -15.34 61.81
CA ARG A 155 4.01 -14.15 60.96
C ARG A 155 5.20 -14.07 60.01
N ASN A 156 6.41 -14.36 60.50
CA ASN A 156 7.63 -14.18 59.72
C ASN A 156 7.64 -15.19 58.56
N ALA A 157 7.26 -16.43 58.82
CA ALA A 157 7.11 -17.45 57.77
C ALA A 157 6.03 -17.05 56.76
N SER A 158 4.88 -16.54 57.22
CA SER A 158 3.82 -16.04 56.33
C SER A 158 4.29 -14.93 55.42
N GLU A 159 4.82 -13.85 55.97
CA GLU A 159 5.19 -12.64 55.22
C GLU A 159 6.38 -12.88 54.29
N SER A 160 7.26 -13.83 54.60
CA SER A 160 8.40 -14.17 53.73
C SER A 160 8.03 -15.11 52.58
N ASN A 161 6.84 -15.72 52.59
CA ASN A 161 6.46 -16.74 51.62
C ASN A 161 5.16 -16.44 50.87
N TYR A 162 4.30 -15.58 51.41
CA TYR A 162 2.99 -15.31 50.87
C TYR A 162 2.74 -13.82 50.77
N ILE A 163 2.16 -13.39 49.65
CA ILE A 163 1.81 -11.99 49.42
C ILE A 163 0.59 -11.57 50.27
N ALA A 164 -0.23 -12.54 50.68
CA ALA A 164 -1.38 -12.34 51.54
C ALA A 164 -1.80 -13.64 52.26
N GLY A 165 -2.37 -13.48 53.45
CA GLY A 165 -2.92 -14.58 54.25
C GLY A 165 -4.37 -14.31 54.65
N ARG A 166 -5.28 -15.24 54.36
CA ARG A 166 -6.72 -15.12 54.61
C ARG A 166 -7.10 -15.63 56.00
N VAL A 167 -7.94 -14.85 56.66
CA VAL A 167 -8.39 -15.00 58.05
C VAL A 167 -9.91 -14.85 58.10
N CYS A 168 -10.58 -15.32 59.16
CA CYS A 168 -12.05 -15.30 59.23
C CYS A 168 -12.51 -14.09 60.03
N ASN A 169 -13.01 -13.08 59.33
CA ASN A 169 -13.54 -11.85 59.90
C ASN A 169 -14.63 -11.31 58.95
N SER A 170 -15.80 -10.96 59.48
CA SER A 170 -17.02 -10.71 58.71
C SER A 170 -17.10 -9.30 58.09
N GLU A 171 -16.02 -8.84 57.47
CA GLU A 171 -15.84 -7.47 56.97
C GLU A 171 -15.78 -7.38 55.44
N VAL A 172 -16.37 -6.32 54.89
CA VAL A 172 -16.13 -5.88 53.51
C VAL A 172 -15.03 -4.83 53.55
N MET A 173 -13.92 -5.07 52.87
CA MET A 173 -12.74 -4.21 52.87
C MET A 173 -12.94 -2.99 51.98
N GLY A 174 -12.16 -1.93 52.25
CA GLY A 174 -12.10 -0.75 51.38
C GLY A 174 -11.37 -1.01 50.05
N LYS A 175 -11.32 0.04 49.23
CA LYS A 175 -10.72 0.01 47.88
C LYS A 175 -9.24 -0.36 47.81
N ASP A 176 -8.52 -0.20 48.91
CA ASP A 176 -7.07 -0.44 49.04
C ASP A 176 -6.78 -1.80 49.69
N GLY A 177 -7.82 -2.60 49.96
CA GLY A 177 -7.70 -3.89 50.65
C GLY A 177 -7.60 -3.72 52.18
N PRO A 178 -7.05 -4.73 52.88
CA PRO A 178 -6.87 -4.68 54.33
C PRO A 178 -5.64 -3.85 54.71
N THR A 179 -5.61 -3.40 55.97
CA THR A 179 -4.41 -2.75 56.55
C THR A 179 -3.29 -3.73 56.90
N ASP A 180 -3.61 -5.02 57.05
CA ASP A 180 -2.66 -6.11 57.33
C ASP A 180 -2.85 -7.24 56.31
N TRP A 181 -1.99 -7.29 55.29
CA TRP A 181 -2.05 -8.30 54.22
C TRP A 181 -1.80 -9.72 54.74
N ALA A 182 -1.14 -9.89 55.88
CA ALA A 182 -0.98 -11.19 56.51
C ALA A 182 -2.28 -11.70 57.16
N LYS A 183 -3.34 -10.87 57.26
CA LYS A 183 -4.63 -11.19 57.89
C LYS A 183 -5.82 -10.58 57.14
N VAL A 184 -5.98 -10.96 55.87
CA VAL A 184 -7.09 -10.52 55.01
C VAL A 184 -8.42 -11.10 55.52
N PRO A 185 -9.42 -10.25 55.88
CA PRO A 185 -10.74 -10.68 56.30
C PRO A 185 -11.50 -11.48 55.23
N ALA A 186 -12.15 -12.57 55.64
CA ALA A 186 -13.11 -13.30 54.83
C ALA A 186 -14.37 -13.65 55.64
N ILE A 187 -15.52 -13.56 54.96
CA ILE A 187 -16.84 -13.86 55.51
C ILE A 187 -17.11 -15.35 55.34
N ILE A 188 -17.37 -16.04 56.45
CA ILE A 188 -17.76 -17.45 56.44
C ILE A 188 -19.15 -17.59 55.81
N THR A 189 -19.30 -18.53 54.89
CA THR A 189 -20.58 -18.90 54.28
C THR A 189 -21.19 -20.12 54.96
N GLY A 190 -22.51 -20.27 54.88
CA GLY A 190 -23.25 -21.34 55.57
C GLY A 190 -23.69 -20.95 56.98
N SER A 191 -24.05 -21.94 57.80
CA SER A 191 -24.74 -21.73 59.09
C SER A 191 -23.99 -20.84 60.10
N GLU A 192 -22.67 -20.72 60.02
CA GLU A 192 -21.84 -19.91 60.91
C GLU A 192 -21.68 -18.45 60.44
N GLY A 193 -22.25 -18.10 59.28
CA GLY A 193 -22.15 -16.75 58.73
C GLY A 193 -23.27 -16.44 57.74
N VAL A 194 -22.91 -16.08 56.49
CA VAL A 194 -23.90 -15.73 55.46
C VAL A 194 -24.42 -16.98 54.75
N ASN A 195 -25.72 -17.29 54.89
CA ASN A 195 -26.30 -18.55 54.44
C ASN A 195 -27.45 -18.44 53.42
N THR A 196 -27.87 -17.23 53.05
CA THR A 196 -28.92 -16.99 52.04
C THR A 196 -28.37 -16.25 50.82
N SER A 197 -29.02 -16.41 49.67
CA SER A 197 -28.66 -15.66 48.45
C SER A 197 -28.75 -14.16 48.67
N TYR A 198 -29.79 -13.68 49.36
CA TYR A 198 -29.96 -12.27 49.72
C TYR A 198 -28.78 -11.73 50.54
N ALA A 199 -28.28 -12.49 51.52
CA ALA A 199 -27.14 -12.06 52.33
C ALA A 199 -25.82 -12.03 51.55
N LEU A 200 -25.56 -13.05 50.71
CA LEU A 200 -24.39 -13.09 49.82
C LEU A 200 -24.40 -11.91 48.85
N ILE A 201 -25.53 -11.69 48.17
CA ILE A 201 -25.74 -10.56 47.25
C ILE A 201 -25.57 -9.22 47.97
N GLY A 202 -26.14 -9.08 49.17
CA GLY A 202 -26.00 -7.88 49.99
C GLY A 202 -24.54 -7.49 50.21
N LYS A 203 -23.67 -8.46 50.54
CA LYS A 203 -22.24 -8.21 50.77
C LYS A 203 -21.47 -7.84 49.50
N MET A 204 -21.80 -8.44 48.36
CA MET A 204 -21.23 -8.02 47.09
C MET A 204 -21.71 -6.61 46.67
N ASN A 205 -22.96 -6.28 46.98
CA ASN A 205 -23.49 -4.94 46.76
C ASN A 205 -22.86 -3.88 47.69
N ASP A 206 -22.59 -4.25 48.95
CA ASP A 206 -21.83 -3.41 49.88
C ASP A 206 -20.44 -3.09 49.30
N ALA A 207 -19.73 -4.10 48.77
CA ALA A 207 -18.44 -3.92 48.10
C ALA A 207 -18.55 -2.96 46.91
N MET A 208 -19.55 -3.12 46.03
CA MET A 208 -19.75 -2.18 44.91
C MET A 208 -20.08 -0.75 45.34
N THR A 209 -20.83 -0.59 46.43
CA THR A 209 -21.27 0.73 46.91
C THR A 209 -20.14 1.49 47.59
N THR A 210 -19.22 0.76 48.22
CA THR A 210 -18.08 1.30 48.97
C THR A 210 -16.79 1.37 48.14
N ASN A 211 -16.84 0.96 46.87
CA ASN A 211 -15.65 0.74 46.04
C ASN A 211 -14.69 -0.30 46.63
N GLY A 212 -15.22 -1.23 47.42
CA GLY A 212 -14.50 -2.18 48.26
C GLY A 212 -14.37 -3.59 47.69
N TRP A 213 -13.91 -4.50 48.55
CA TRP A 213 -13.65 -5.90 48.23
C TRP A 213 -14.22 -6.82 49.31
N VAL A 214 -14.94 -7.86 48.90
CA VAL A 214 -15.44 -8.91 49.80
C VAL A 214 -14.83 -10.27 49.45
N VAL A 215 -14.42 -11.01 50.47
CA VAL A 215 -13.91 -12.38 50.32
C VAL A 215 -14.87 -13.33 51.01
N PHE A 216 -15.37 -14.32 50.29
CA PHE A 216 -16.18 -15.40 50.85
C PHE A 216 -15.32 -16.63 51.10
N LEU A 217 -15.48 -17.22 52.28
CA LEU A 217 -14.82 -18.44 52.71
C LEU A 217 -15.88 -19.55 52.82
N THR A 218 -15.74 -20.59 52.00
CA THR A 218 -16.67 -21.72 51.95
C THR A 218 -15.95 -23.01 52.35
N HIS A 219 -16.48 -23.70 53.36
CA HIS A 219 -15.93 -24.98 53.83
C HIS A 219 -16.61 -26.19 53.21
N GLY A 220 -17.93 -26.18 53.03
CA GLY A 220 -18.67 -27.29 52.45
C GLY A 220 -19.98 -26.84 51.83
N ILE A 221 -20.64 -27.74 51.09
CA ILE A 221 -21.93 -27.50 50.45
C ILE A 221 -22.99 -28.39 51.11
N GLN A 222 -24.19 -27.86 51.30
CA GLN A 222 -25.30 -28.58 51.90
C GLN A 222 -25.62 -29.86 51.11
N GLY A 223 -25.73 -30.99 51.80
CA GLY A 223 -25.96 -32.30 51.19
C GLY A 223 -24.70 -33.10 50.85
N THR A 224 -23.51 -32.59 51.22
CA THR A 224 -22.22 -33.31 51.14
C THR A 224 -21.81 -33.85 52.52
N SER A 225 -20.78 -34.72 52.55
CA SER A 225 -20.19 -35.33 53.76
C SER A 225 -19.48 -34.35 54.71
N MET A 226 -19.52 -33.04 54.42
CA MET A 226 -18.81 -32.00 55.16
C MET A 226 -19.68 -31.32 56.22
N ASP A 227 -19.26 -31.40 57.47
CA ASP A 227 -20.11 -31.00 58.61
C ASP A 227 -19.99 -29.53 59.04
N TYR A 228 -18.91 -28.81 58.70
CA TYR A 228 -18.71 -27.44 59.22
C TYR A 228 -19.23 -26.36 58.26
N SER A 229 -20.25 -25.62 58.72
CA SER A 229 -20.88 -24.49 58.02
C SER A 229 -21.20 -24.76 56.54
N PRO A 230 -22.00 -25.78 56.21
CA PRO A 230 -22.32 -26.08 54.82
C PRO A 230 -23.13 -24.94 54.18
N THR A 231 -22.70 -24.49 53.01
CA THR A 231 -23.37 -23.45 52.22
C THR A 231 -24.46 -24.05 51.35
N ASN A 232 -25.63 -23.42 51.31
CA ASN A 232 -26.71 -23.85 50.43
C ASN A 232 -26.33 -23.61 48.95
N SER A 233 -26.31 -24.68 48.14
CA SER A 233 -25.90 -24.61 46.73
C SER A 233 -26.83 -23.74 45.88
N GLY A 234 -28.13 -23.72 46.17
CA GLY A 234 -29.09 -22.84 45.52
C GLY A 234 -28.80 -21.36 45.80
N ALA A 235 -28.52 -21.04 47.07
CA ALA A 235 -28.14 -19.69 47.47
C ALA A 235 -26.85 -19.20 46.80
N LEU A 236 -25.83 -20.07 46.71
CA LEU A 236 -24.59 -19.77 46.01
C LEU A 236 -24.80 -19.60 44.50
N ASN A 237 -25.59 -20.46 43.86
CA ASN A 237 -25.93 -20.35 42.44
C ASN A 237 -26.64 -19.03 42.13
N GLU A 238 -27.62 -18.62 42.93
CA GLU A 238 -28.31 -17.33 42.78
C GLU A 238 -27.36 -16.14 42.97
N ALA A 239 -26.45 -16.21 43.94
CA ALA A 239 -25.45 -15.17 44.16
C ALA A 239 -24.48 -15.05 42.97
N LEU A 240 -23.98 -16.17 42.44
CA LEU A 240 -23.12 -16.18 41.25
C LEU A 240 -23.86 -15.68 40.01
N ALA A 241 -25.12 -16.07 39.82
CA ALA A 241 -25.96 -15.56 38.73
C ALA A 241 -26.09 -14.03 38.80
N TRP A 242 -26.34 -13.49 40.00
CA TRP A 242 -26.43 -12.05 40.21
C TRP A 242 -25.09 -11.35 39.98
N ALA A 243 -23.98 -11.94 40.41
CA ALA A 243 -22.65 -11.40 40.16
C ALA A 243 -22.37 -11.29 38.64
N ARG A 244 -22.74 -12.32 37.87
CA ARG A 244 -22.58 -12.29 36.40
C ARG A 244 -23.47 -11.26 35.72
N GLN A 245 -24.68 -11.03 36.21
CA GLN A 245 -25.54 -9.93 35.73
C GLN A 245 -24.95 -8.54 36.01
N ASN A 246 -24.04 -8.43 36.98
CA ASN A 246 -23.39 -7.18 37.39
C ASN A 246 -21.91 -7.13 37.00
N ASP A 247 -21.44 -7.97 36.06
CA ASP A 247 -20.03 -8.10 35.71
C ASP A 247 -19.39 -6.77 35.28
N GLN A 248 -20.15 -5.89 34.62
CA GLN A 248 -19.70 -4.53 34.24
C GLN A 248 -19.35 -3.62 35.43
N ARG A 249 -19.74 -4.01 36.65
CA ARG A 249 -19.58 -3.22 37.88
C ARG A 249 -18.92 -3.98 39.02
N LEU A 250 -18.92 -5.32 39.02
CA LEU A 250 -18.36 -6.16 40.06
C LEU A 250 -17.30 -7.08 39.47
N TRP A 251 -16.09 -7.00 39.99
CA TRP A 251 -14.97 -7.83 39.56
C TRP A 251 -14.98 -9.13 40.35
N VAL A 252 -15.38 -10.23 39.72
CA VAL A 252 -15.27 -11.57 40.32
C VAL A 252 -13.92 -12.16 39.92
N ALA A 253 -13.03 -12.36 40.89
CA ALA A 253 -11.68 -12.86 40.61
C ALA A 253 -11.11 -13.71 41.75
N PRO A 254 -10.14 -14.60 41.45
CA PRO A 254 -9.36 -15.29 42.46
C PRO A 254 -8.73 -14.31 43.45
N PHE A 255 -8.59 -14.76 44.68
CA PHE A 255 -8.04 -13.98 45.78
C PHE A 255 -6.63 -13.43 45.48
N ARG A 256 -5.72 -14.26 44.92
CA ARG A 256 -4.38 -13.84 44.46
C ARG A 256 -4.44 -12.66 43.52
N ASP A 257 -5.32 -12.73 42.52
CA ASP A 257 -5.37 -11.73 41.45
C ASP A 257 -5.82 -10.38 42.00
N VAL A 258 -6.82 -10.37 42.90
CA VAL A 258 -7.26 -9.15 43.59
C VAL A 258 -6.15 -8.59 44.50
N VAL A 259 -5.41 -9.45 45.23
CA VAL A 259 -4.28 -9.04 46.06
C VAL A 259 -3.17 -8.41 45.22
N MET A 260 -2.76 -9.07 44.14
CA MET A 260 -1.71 -8.60 43.22
C MET A 260 -2.09 -7.25 42.64
N TYR A 261 -3.29 -7.15 42.06
CA TYR A 261 -3.80 -5.90 41.49
C TYR A 261 -3.81 -4.76 42.53
N CYS A 262 -4.32 -5.01 43.74
CA CYS A 262 -4.33 -4.00 44.80
C CYS A 262 -2.93 -3.51 45.16
N LYS A 263 -1.97 -4.42 45.33
CA LYS A 263 -0.60 -4.07 45.71
C LYS A 263 0.12 -3.33 44.58
N GLU A 264 0.04 -3.84 43.35
CA GLU A 264 0.65 -3.22 42.17
C GLU A 264 0.07 -1.84 41.90
N ARG A 265 -1.26 -1.71 41.86
CA ARG A 265 -1.93 -0.42 41.68
C ARG A 265 -1.47 0.62 42.72
N GLN A 266 -1.40 0.24 43.99
CA GLN A 266 -0.99 1.15 45.07
C GLN A 266 0.47 1.55 45.02
N ALA A 267 1.34 0.67 44.53
CA ALA A 267 2.77 0.94 44.37
C ALA A 267 3.12 1.59 43.02
N SER A 268 2.17 1.66 42.09
CA SER A 268 2.39 2.13 40.73
C SER A 268 2.33 3.64 40.60
N SER A 269 3.17 4.17 39.70
CA SER A 269 3.12 5.52 39.17
C SER A 269 2.81 5.46 37.67
N PHE A 270 1.82 6.23 37.25
CA PHE A 270 1.42 6.38 35.84
C PHE A 270 1.55 7.85 35.46
N THR A 271 2.47 8.15 34.55
CA THR A 271 2.88 9.53 34.22
C THR A 271 3.03 9.74 32.73
N VAL A 272 2.74 10.95 32.25
CA VAL A 272 3.07 11.37 30.88
C VAL A 272 4.57 11.61 30.82
N LYS A 273 5.25 11.00 29.84
CA LYS A 273 6.68 11.17 29.59
C LYS A 273 6.96 12.22 28.52
N SER A 274 6.15 12.22 27.45
CA SER A 274 6.25 13.17 26.34
C SER A 274 4.97 13.13 25.50
N HIS A 275 4.70 14.21 24.77
CA HIS A 275 3.60 14.26 23.80
C HIS A 275 3.89 15.23 22.67
N ASP A 276 3.19 15.04 21.55
CA ASP A 276 3.10 15.96 20.42
C ASP A 276 1.68 15.90 19.80
N ASN A 277 1.50 16.46 18.60
CA ASN A 277 0.18 16.50 17.95
C ASN A 277 -0.35 15.12 17.49
N VAL A 278 0.51 14.12 17.42
CA VAL A 278 0.27 12.80 16.80
C VAL A 278 0.68 11.63 17.70
N SER A 279 1.32 11.88 18.84
CA SER A 279 1.74 10.85 19.80
C SER A 279 1.65 11.32 21.26
N VAL A 280 1.38 10.39 22.18
CA VAL A 280 1.48 10.59 23.64
C VAL A 280 2.16 9.37 24.25
N THR A 281 3.23 9.56 25.01
CA THR A 281 4.01 8.51 25.67
C THR A 281 3.83 8.56 27.18
N TYR A 282 3.59 7.41 27.79
CA TYR A 282 3.39 7.25 29.22
C TYR A 282 4.40 6.26 29.82
N GLY A 283 4.81 6.53 31.06
CA GLY A 283 5.52 5.57 31.90
C GLY A 283 4.57 4.95 32.92
N LEU A 284 4.56 3.62 33.01
CA LEU A 284 3.89 2.85 34.07
C LEU A 284 4.94 2.04 34.83
N THR A 285 5.21 2.40 36.09
CA THR A 285 6.24 1.76 36.92
C THR A 285 5.75 1.50 38.32
N HIS A 286 6.33 0.56 39.05
CA HIS A 286 6.07 0.37 40.48
C HIS A 286 7.33 0.08 41.28
N THR A 287 7.26 0.25 42.60
CA THR A 287 8.41 0.12 43.52
C THR A 287 8.46 -1.18 44.35
N ILE A 288 7.58 -2.14 44.07
CA ILE A 288 7.55 -3.42 44.82
C ILE A 288 8.86 -4.20 44.61
N ALA A 289 9.44 -4.69 45.70
CA ALA A 289 10.62 -5.56 45.66
C ALA A 289 10.21 -6.99 45.25
N ASN A 290 10.96 -7.61 44.33
CA ASN A 290 10.63 -8.92 43.76
C ASN A 290 11.20 -10.09 44.60
N ASP A 291 10.76 -10.28 45.84
CA ASP A 291 11.25 -11.35 46.73
C ASP A 291 10.31 -12.56 46.87
N ILE A 292 9.02 -12.44 46.50
CA ILE A 292 8.03 -13.53 46.58
C ILE A 292 7.47 -13.96 45.22
N CYS A 293 7.18 -13.01 44.33
CA CYS A 293 6.68 -13.24 42.97
C CYS A 293 7.06 -12.08 42.04
N GLU A 294 6.97 -12.30 40.73
CA GLU A 294 7.06 -11.25 39.72
C GLU A 294 5.73 -10.48 39.72
N TYR A 295 5.72 -9.31 40.36
CA TYR A 295 4.59 -8.38 40.33
C TYR A 295 4.46 -7.79 38.91
N ASN A 296 3.69 -8.44 38.05
CA ASN A 296 3.46 -8.04 36.67
C ASN A 296 1.99 -8.23 36.25
N TYR A 297 1.06 -8.17 37.21
CA TYR A 297 -0.35 -8.30 36.95
C TYR A 297 -0.86 -7.09 36.13
N PRO A 298 -1.54 -7.30 34.98
CA PRO A 298 -2.02 -6.19 34.15
C PRO A 298 -2.94 -5.22 34.92
N LEU A 299 -2.67 -3.93 34.81
CA LEU A 299 -3.48 -2.87 35.40
C LEU A 299 -4.37 -2.23 34.34
N SER A 300 -5.63 -1.99 34.69
CA SER A 300 -6.58 -1.32 33.81
C SER A 300 -6.33 0.17 33.84
N LEU A 301 -6.08 0.74 32.68
CA LEU A 301 -5.76 2.15 32.48
C LEU A 301 -6.81 2.82 31.60
N ARG A 302 -6.99 4.12 31.82
CA ARG A 302 -7.64 4.99 30.82
C ARG A 302 -6.85 6.27 30.66
N VAL A 303 -6.78 6.76 29.43
CA VAL A 303 -6.19 8.05 29.10
C VAL A 303 -7.17 8.90 28.29
N PRO A 304 -7.15 10.23 28.39
CA PRO A 304 -7.96 11.10 27.55
C PRO A 304 -7.68 10.84 26.06
N LEU A 305 -8.74 10.74 25.26
CA LEU A 305 -8.63 10.70 23.80
C LEU A 305 -8.33 12.12 23.30
N PRO A 306 -7.17 12.37 22.67
CA PRO A 306 -6.83 13.72 22.21
C PRO A 306 -7.82 14.23 21.17
N ALA A 307 -8.04 15.55 21.15
CA ALA A 307 -9.02 16.16 20.25
C ALA A 307 -8.67 15.91 18.77
N GLY A 308 -9.65 15.45 18.00
CA GLY A 308 -9.48 15.15 16.57
C GLY A 308 -8.91 13.77 16.26
N TRP A 309 -8.53 12.98 17.28
CA TRP A 309 -8.11 11.60 17.09
C TRP A 309 -9.35 10.71 17.03
N THR A 310 -9.58 10.05 15.89
CA THR A 310 -10.75 9.16 15.70
C THR A 310 -10.42 7.70 15.89
N SER A 311 -9.16 7.32 15.64
CA SER A 311 -8.67 5.94 15.73
C SER A 311 -7.23 5.96 16.22
N PRO A 312 -6.95 6.07 17.53
CA PRO A 312 -5.62 5.89 18.08
C PRO A 312 -5.11 4.44 17.91
N GLN A 313 -3.79 4.24 18.07
CA GLN A 313 -3.17 2.94 18.41
C GLN A 313 -2.58 3.03 19.81
N VAL A 314 -2.62 1.93 20.58
CA VAL A 314 -1.95 1.82 21.88
C VAL A 314 -0.89 0.73 21.79
N THR A 315 0.33 1.03 22.23
CA THR A 315 1.42 0.04 22.32
C THR A 315 2.07 0.08 23.70
N GLN A 316 2.70 -1.01 24.13
CA GLN A 316 3.65 -1.04 25.25
C GLN A 316 4.92 -1.80 24.87
N ALA A 317 6.08 -1.16 25.05
CA ALA A 317 7.37 -1.67 24.57
C ALA A 317 7.31 -2.11 23.09
N GLY A 318 6.58 -1.35 22.27
CA GLY A 318 6.38 -1.62 20.83
C GLY A 318 5.31 -2.67 20.51
N ASN A 319 4.79 -3.43 21.48
CA ASN A 319 3.72 -4.40 21.24
C ASN A 319 2.35 -3.73 21.25
N ILE A 320 1.49 -4.06 20.29
CA ILE A 320 0.12 -3.53 20.22
C ILE A 320 -0.69 -4.05 21.41
N LEU A 321 -1.36 -3.13 22.12
CA LEU A 321 -2.29 -3.45 23.20
C LEU A 321 -3.72 -3.42 22.69
N SER A 322 -4.54 -4.36 23.18
CA SER A 322 -5.99 -4.28 23.00
C SER A 322 -6.53 -3.07 23.76
N PHE A 323 -7.37 -2.28 23.10
CA PHE A 323 -7.99 -1.11 23.71
C PHE A 323 -9.44 -0.93 23.24
N THR A 324 -10.20 -0.15 23.99
CA THR A 324 -11.54 0.30 23.61
C THR A 324 -11.63 1.81 23.76
N ILE A 325 -12.50 2.44 22.98
CA ILE A 325 -12.79 3.87 23.10
C ILE A 325 -14.22 4.00 23.61
N ASP A 326 -14.38 4.66 24.77
CA ASP A 326 -15.70 5.08 25.27
C ASP A 326 -15.65 6.58 25.57
N LYS A 327 -16.50 7.34 24.87
CA LYS A 327 -16.58 8.79 24.90
C LYS A 327 -15.23 9.44 24.59
N ASN A 328 -14.61 10.09 25.58
CA ASN A 328 -13.38 10.85 25.44
C ASN A 328 -12.18 10.13 26.08
N TYR A 329 -12.23 8.80 26.21
CA TYR A 329 -11.17 8.02 26.82
C TYR A 329 -10.83 6.77 26.01
N VAL A 330 -9.55 6.43 26.02
CA VAL A 330 -9.01 5.16 25.53
C VAL A 330 -8.72 4.28 26.75
N TYR A 331 -9.30 3.08 26.77
CA TYR A 331 -9.19 2.10 27.86
C TYR A 331 -8.36 0.90 27.41
N PHE A 332 -7.37 0.49 28.20
CA PHE A 332 -6.49 -0.63 27.89
C PHE A 332 -5.87 -1.23 29.16
N GLU A 333 -5.27 -2.41 29.04
CA GLU A 333 -4.52 -3.06 30.12
C GLU A 333 -3.02 -2.94 29.82
N ALA A 334 -2.21 -2.59 30.81
CA ALA A 334 -0.75 -2.56 30.67
C ALA A 334 -0.04 -3.10 31.91
N ILE A 335 1.16 -3.65 31.72
CA ILE A 335 1.95 -4.28 32.78
C ILE A 335 2.96 -3.26 33.32
N PRO A 336 2.98 -2.93 34.62
CA PRO A 336 3.99 -2.03 35.17
C PRO A 336 5.42 -2.54 34.96
N ASN A 337 6.37 -1.61 34.81
CA ASN A 337 7.79 -1.88 34.55
C ASN A 337 8.09 -2.61 33.22
N ASN A 338 7.10 -2.80 32.34
CA ASN A 338 7.25 -3.50 31.06
C ASN A 338 7.52 -2.54 29.88
N GLY A 339 8.23 -1.43 30.13
CA GLY A 339 8.53 -0.40 29.13
C GLY A 339 7.42 0.63 28.91
N ASP A 340 7.67 1.54 27.97
CA ASP A 340 6.83 2.72 27.74
C ASP A 340 5.56 2.37 26.98
N ILE A 341 4.47 3.06 27.32
CA ILE A 341 3.17 2.95 26.68
C ILE A 341 3.03 4.13 25.71
N CYS A 342 2.72 3.87 24.44
CA CYS A 342 2.60 4.93 23.44
C CYS A 342 1.21 4.90 22.77
N LEU A 343 0.55 6.07 22.73
CA LEU A 343 -0.68 6.33 22.00
C LEU A 343 -0.34 7.10 20.72
N TYR A 344 -0.75 6.63 19.54
CA TYR A 344 -0.45 7.27 18.24
C TYR A 344 -1.71 7.59 17.44
N ASN A 345 -1.71 8.70 16.69
CA ASN A 345 -2.77 9.08 15.75
C ASN A 345 -2.48 8.65 14.31
N TYR A 346 -1.23 8.35 13.99
CA TYR A 346 -0.85 7.75 12.71
C TYR A 346 -1.03 6.23 12.77
N SER A 347 -1.41 5.61 11.65
CA SER A 347 -1.25 4.16 11.52
C SER A 347 -0.89 3.78 10.11
N VAL A 348 -0.33 2.58 10.01
CA VAL A 348 -0.20 1.95 8.72
C VAL A 348 -1.59 1.46 8.31
N TYR A 349 -2.02 1.83 7.12
CA TYR A 349 -3.25 1.38 6.50
C TYR A 349 -2.95 0.82 5.13
N THR A 350 -3.78 -0.08 4.68
CA THR A 350 -3.82 -0.55 3.31
C THR A 350 -5.09 -0.09 2.63
N GLU A 351 -5.00 0.29 1.36
CA GLU A 351 -6.15 0.59 0.50
C GLU A 351 -6.12 -0.34 -0.70
N TYR A 352 -7.17 -1.15 -0.85
CA TYR A 352 -7.43 -1.88 -2.09
C TYR A 352 -8.35 -1.05 -3.00
N ASP A 353 -7.87 -0.73 -4.20
CA ASP A 353 -8.55 0.15 -5.16
C ASP A 353 -9.76 -0.49 -5.86
N GLY A 354 -9.98 -1.80 -5.69
CA GLY A 354 -11.01 -2.56 -6.39
C GLY A 354 -10.57 -3.08 -7.77
N ASN A 355 -9.37 -2.71 -8.22
CA ASN A 355 -8.84 -2.93 -9.57
C ASN A 355 -7.39 -3.47 -9.55
N ALA A 356 -7.12 -4.40 -8.62
CA ALA A 356 -5.88 -5.17 -8.47
C ALA A 356 -4.68 -4.49 -7.76
N THR A 357 -4.83 -3.28 -7.22
CA THR A 357 -3.74 -2.60 -6.49
C THR A 357 -4.02 -2.53 -4.99
N LEU A 358 -3.04 -2.92 -4.18
CA LEU A 358 -3.04 -2.73 -2.74
C LEU A 358 -1.94 -1.73 -2.34
N THR A 359 -2.32 -0.60 -1.74
CA THR A 359 -1.36 0.45 -1.34
C THR A 359 -1.23 0.56 0.17
N TYR A 360 -0.01 0.54 0.70
CA TYR A 360 0.31 0.79 2.10
C TYR A 360 0.61 2.27 2.31
N TYR A 361 -0.02 2.88 3.32
CA TYR A 361 0.18 4.27 3.73
C TYR A 361 0.47 4.35 5.22
N TYR A 362 1.20 5.38 5.64
CA TYR A 362 1.32 5.78 7.04
C TYR A 362 0.81 7.21 7.21
N ASP A 363 -0.48 7.36 7.51
CA ASP A 363 -1.10 8.68 7.70
C ASP A 363 -2.31 8.66 8.65
N THR A 364 -3.11 9.74 8.68
CA THR A 364 -4.33 9.88 9.47
C THR A 364 -5.60 9.85 8.61
N GLN A 365 -5.50 9.51 7.32
CA GLN A 365 -6.53 9.76 6.29
C GLN A 365 -7.33 8.49 5.95
N MET A 366 -7.52 7.57 6.90
CA MET A 366 -8.25 6.33 6.62
C MET A 366 -9.68 6.61 6.13
N ASP A 367 -10.39 7.54 6.79
CA ASP A 367 -11.82 7.81 6.55
C ASP A 367 -12.12 8.60 5.26
N THR A 368 -11.11 9.16 4.59
CA THR A 368 -11.27 9.97 3.37
C THR A 368 -11.04 9.18 2.08
N ARG A 369 -10.54 7.95 2.19
CA ARG A 369 -10.23 7.05 1.07
C ARG A 369 -11.47 6.33 0.57
N LYS A 370 -11.47 5.98 -0.73
CA LYS A 370 -12.64 5.40 -1.42
C LYS A 370 -12.53 3.89 -1.63
N GLY A 371 -11.32 3.32 -1.55
CA GLY A 371 -11.09 1.88 -1.64
C GLY A 371 -11.51 1.12 -0.38
N ILE A 372 -11.33 -0.21 -0.40
CA ILE A 372 -11.44 -1.02 0.83
C ILE A 372 -10.21 -0.70 1.68
N THR A 373 -10.39 0.05 2.76
CA THR A 373 -9.32 0.41 3.67
C THR A 373 -9.32 -0.46 4.92
N GLU A 374 -8.15 -0.97 5.26
CA GLU A 374 -7.96 -1.74 6.49
C GLU A 374 -6.71 -1.21 7.20
N ARG A 375 -6.73 -1.24 8.52
CA ARG A 375 -5.56 -0.92 9.33
C ARG A 375 -4.58 -2.07 9.27
N TYR A 376 -3.29 -1.82 9.11
CA TYR A 376 -2.28 -2.87 9.20
C TYR A 376 -2.01 -3.23 10.67
N ASP A 377 -1.84 -4.52 10.91
CA ASP A 377 -1.44 -5.09 12.19
C ASP A 377 -0.48 -6.24 11.86
N PRO A 378 0.79 -6.19 12.31
CA PRO A 378 1.80 -7.17 11.95
C PRO A 378 1.55 -8.56 12.56
N ASP A 379 0.69 -8.66 13.58
CA ASP A 379 0.36 -9.93 14.22
C ASP A 379 -0.96 -10.52 13.68
N VAL A 380 -1.65 -9.80 12.77
CA VAL A 380 -2.95 -10.21 12.21
C VAL A 380 -2.90 -10.22 10.68
N PRO A 381 -2.98 -11.41 10.04
CA PRO A 381 -3.07 -11.51 8.59
C PRO A 381 -4.32 -10.84 7.99
N ARG A 382 -4.25 -10.26 6.78
CA ARG A 382 -5.31 -9.39 6.19
C ARG A 382 -5.62 -9.62 4.71
N PHE A 383 -6.74 -9.10 4.22
CA PHE A 383 -7.14 -9.17 2.79
C PHE A 383 -7.60 -10.55 2.30
N LYS A 384 -8.01 -11.43 3.21
CA LYS A 384 -8.57 -12.77 2.91
C LYS A 384 -9.62 -12.74 1.80
N THR A 385 -10.43 -11.68 1.70
CA THR A 385 -11.55 -11.58 0.75
C THR A 385 -11.11 -11.26 -0.69
N TYR A 386 -9.97 -10.60 -0.91
CA TYR A 386 -9.55 -10.11 -2.24
C TYR A 386 -8.07 -10.39 -2.59
N HIS A 387 -7.34 -11.15 -1.76
CA HIS A 387 -5.95 -11.59 -2.00
C HIS A 387 -5.68 -12.09 -3.43
N ASN A 388 -6.56 -12.93 -4.00
CA ASN A 388 -6.41 -13.48 -5.35
C ASN A 388 -6.56 -12.45 -6.48
N ASN A 389 -6.97 -11.22 -6.20
CA ASN A 389 -7.13 -10.18 -7.21
C ASN A 389 -5.96 -9.20 -7.23
N ILE A 390 -5.09 -9.22 -6.21
CA ILE A 390 -3.99 -8.26 -6.09
C ILE A 390 -2.85 -8.68 -7.02
N LYS A 391 -2.51 -7.80 -7.96
CA LYS A 391 -1.40 -7.97 -8.91
C LYS A 391 -0.24 -7.02 -8.63
N THR A 392 -0.54 -5.88 -8.02
CA THR A 392 0.43 -4.85 -7.67
C THR A 392 0.28 -4.46 -6.21
N VAL A 393 1.39 -4.39 -5.49
CA VAL A 393 1.46 -3.72 -4.19
C VAL A 393 2.25 -2.43 -4.36
N VAL A 394 1.79 -1.36 -3.71
CA VAL A 394 2.49 -0.08 -3.65
C VAL A 394 2.79 0.26 -2.19
N ILE A 395 4.03 0.57 -1.88
CA ILE A 395 4.43 1.12 -0.58
C ILE A 395 4.59 2.63 -0.76
N ASP A 396 3.64 3.40 -0.24
CA ASP A 396 3.67 4.86 -0.35
C ASP A 396 4.86 5.45 0.41
N LYS A 397 5.37 6.59 -0.07
CA LYS A 397 6.50 7.31 0.54
C LYS A 397 6.29 7.66 2.01
N SER A 398 5.04 7.80 2.47
CA SER A 398 4.71 8.03 3.88
C SER A 398 5.23 6.92 4.80
N MET A 399 5.39 5.70 4.29
CA MET A 399 5.87 4.54 5.05
C MET A 399 7.30 4.69 5.57
N LYS A 400 8.10 5.65 5.07
CA LYS A 400 9.45 5.92 5.58
C LYS A 400 9.45 6.37 7.03
N GLU A 401 8.38 7.03 7.45
CA GLU A 401 8.20 7.53 8.81
C GLU A 401 7.47 6.52 9.71
N ALA A 402 7.03 5.38 9.15
CA ALA A 402 6.28 4.38 9.91
C ALA A 402 7.19 3.66 10.93
N PRO A 403 6.88 3.69 12.24
CA PRO A 403 7.66 3.00 13.26
C PRO A 403 7.29 1.51 13.33
N LEU A 404 7.69 0.74 12.31
CA LEU A 404 7.43 -0.70 12.25
C LEU A 404 8.49 -1.48 13.04
N ALA A 405 8.08 -2.07 14.16
CA ALA A 405 8.92 -3.02 14.91
C ALA A 405 8.89 -4.45 14.29
N LYS A 406 7.85 -4.75 13.51
CA LYS A 406 7.67 -6.04 12.84
C LYS A 406 7.08 -5.82 11.44
N SER A 407 7.47 -6.66 10.49
CA SER A 407 6.83 -6.79 9.16
C SER A 407 6.22 -8.19 8.96
N SER A 408 6.00 -8.91 10.05
CA SER A 408 5.38 -10.22 10.01
C SER A 408 4.05 -10.18 9.28
N TYR A 409 3.84 -11.15 8.40
CA TYR A 409 2.61 -11.31 7.62
C TYR A 409 2.21 -10.10 6.77
N MET A 410 3.14 -9.20 6.44
CA MET A 410 2.81 -7.95 5.75
C MET A 410 2.00 -8.19 4.47
N PHE A 411 2.39 -9.18 3.66
CA PHE A 411 1.70 -9.56 2.42
C PHE A 411 0.91 -10.88 2.53
N TYR A 412 0.49 -11.27 3.75
CA TYR A 412 -0.19 -12.53 3.99
C TYR A 412 -1.61 -12.33 4.53
N GLY A 413 -2.58 -13.05 3.93
CA GLY A 413 -3.99 -12.96 4.28
C GLY A 413 -4.54 -14.02 5.21
N GLY A 414 -3.67 -14.83 5.79
CA GLY A 414 -4.01 -15.71 6.90
C GLY A 414 -4.25 -17.14 6.49
N LYS A 415 -4.75 -17.93 7.46
CA LYS A 415 -5.16 -19.31 7.25
C LYS A 415 -6.54 -19.56 7.83
N GLU A 416 -7.28 -20.47 7.21
CA GLU A 416 -8.55 -21.00 7.70
C GLU A 416 -8.48 -22.51 7.69
N TYR A 417 -9.03 -23.14 8.72
CA TYR A 417 -9.16 -24.59 8.75
C TYR A 417 -10.47 -24.98 8.05
N ASP A 418 -10.35 -25.79 7.01
CA ASP A 418 -11.45 -26.41 6.29
C ASP A 418 -11.50 -27.90 6.67
N ASP A 419 -12.67 -28.38 7.10
CA ASP A 419 -12.84 -29.76 7.59
C ASP A 419 -12.55 -30.81 6.51
N ASP A 420 -12.69 -30.47 5.22
CA ASP A 420 -12.51 -31.38 4.08
C ASP A 420 -11.13 -31.22 3.40
N ALA A 421 -10.53 -30.02 3.46
CA ALA A 421 -9.29 -29.68 2.75
C ALA A 421 -8.08 -29.36 3.65
N GLY A 422 -8.24 -29.33 4.97
CA GLY A 422 -7.21 -28.92 5.91
C GLY A 422 -7.01 -27.40 5.94
N TYR A 423 -5.80 -26.93 6.27
CA TYR A 423 -5.53 -25.49 6.31
C TYR A 423 -5.45 -24.89 4.90
N LYS A 424 -6.33 -23.92 4.63
CA LYS A 424 -6.29 -23.05 3.46
C LYS A 424 -5.52 -21.78 3.78
N TYR A 425 -4.54 -21.45 2.95
CA TYR A 425 -3.69 -20.25 3.09
C TYR A 425 -4.13 -19.18 2.08
N TYR A 426 -4.13 -17.92 2.50
CA TYR A 426 -4.57 -16.79 1.68
C TYR A 426 -3.38 -15.88 1.34
N GLY A 427 -2.51 -16.31 0.43
CA GLY A 427 -1.37 -15.52 -0.05
C GLY A 427 -1.69 -14.61 -1.24
N LEU A 428 -0.81 -13.67 -1.55
CA LEU A 428 -0.92 -12.86 -2.77
C LEU A 428 -0.38 -13.63 -3.99
N TYR A 429 -1.03 -14.73 -4.35
CA TYR A 429 -0.57 -15.64 -5.42
C TYR A 429 -0.49 -14.98 -6.80
N GLU A 430 -1.30 -13.96 -7.06
CA GLU A 430 -1.36 -13.25 -8.34
C GLU A 430 -0.43 -12.03 -8.41
N LEU A 431 0.29 -11.72 -7.32
CA LEU A 431 1.18 -10.56 -7.22
C LEU A 431 2.35 -10.70 -8.20
N THR A 432 2.49 -9.74 -9.11
CA THR A 432 3.59 -9.71 -10.08
C THR A 432 4.61 -8.62 -9.77
N LYS A 433 4.22 -7.59 -9.01
CA LYS A 433 5.04 -6.39 -8.78
C LYS A 433 4.81 -5.79 -7.40
N ILE A 434 5.90 -5.34 -6.77
CA ILE A 434 5.86 -4.49 -5.57
C ILE A 434 6.64 -3.21 -5.88
N ASP A 435 5.97 -2.07 -5.82
CA ASP A 435 6.54 -0.75 -6.04
C ASP A 435 6.82 -0.06 -4.69
N GLY A 436 7.99 0.58 -4.56
CA GLY A 436 8.30 1.42 -3.41
C GLY A 436 8.87 0.70 -2.18
N LEU A 437 9.43 -0.50 -2.31
CA LEU A 437 10.04 -1.23 -1.17
C LEU A 437 11.10 -0.40 -0.42
N GLU A 438 11.79 0.53 -1.11
CA GLU A 438 12.70 1.52 -0.54
C GLU A 438 12.06 2.55 0.39
N ASN A 439 10.72 2.59 0.44
CA ASN A 439 9.96 3.38 1.39
C ASN A 439 9.69 2.65 2.71
N LEU A 440 10.03 1.36 2.84
CA LEU A 440 9.93 0.67 4.12
C LEU A 440 11.12 0.99 5.02
N ASN A 441 10.84 1.62 6.17
CA ASN A 441 11.84 1.81 7.20
C ASN A 441 12.03 0.53 8.01
N THR A 442 13.09 -0.21 7.70
CA THR A 442 13.41 -1.52 8.29
C THR A 442 14.37 -1.44 9.48
N ALA A 443 14.93 -0.27 9.78
CA ALA A 443 16.02 -0.12 10.75
C ALA A 443 15.67 -0.53 12.19
N GLN A 444 14.38 -0.45 12.56
CA GLN A 444 13.89 -0.81 13.90
C GLN A 444 13.22 -2.20 13.94
N MET A 445 13.14 -2.91 12.82
CA MET A 445 12.45 -4.19 12.76
C MET A 445 13.24 -5.29 13.47
N THR A 446 12.57 -6.05 14.33
CA THR A 446 13.12 -7.25 14.98
C THR A 446 12.57 -8.54 14.38
N ASP A 447 11.44 -8.48 13.66
CA ASP A 447 10.77 -9.65 13.07
C ASP A 447 10.37 -9.35 11.62
N MET A 448 10.93 -10.14 10.70
CA MET A 448 10.62 -10.15 9.26
C MET A 448 10.05 -11.49 8.79
N SER A 449 9.57 -12.32 9.72
CA SER A 449 9.02 -13.64 9.41
C SER A 449 7.82 -13.52 8.46
N CYS A 450 7.68 -14.46 7.52
CA CYS A 450 6.57 -14.49 6.57
C CYS A 450 6.35 -13.21 5.73
N MET A 451 7.30 -12.27 5.66
CA MET A 451 7.07 -10.96 5.05
C MET A 451 6.58 -11.06 3.60
N PHE A 452 7.22 -11.91 2.79
CA PHE A 452 6.90 -12.18 1.38
C PHE A 452 6.36 -13.60 1.17
N ILE A 453 5.77 -14.22 2.19
CA ILE A 453 5.22 -15.58 2.05
C ILE A 453 4.11 -15.62 0.97
N LEU A 454 4.10 -16.67 0.14
CA LEU A 454 3.08 -16.93 -0.88
C LEU A 454 2.90 -15.80 -1.92
N CYS A 455 3.96 -15.05 -2.23
CA CYS A 455 3.99 -14.05 -3.31
C CYS A 455 4.20 -14.74 -4.67
N GLY A 456 3.17 -15.46 -5.13
CA GLY A 456 3.31 -16.55 -6.10
C GLY A 456 3.87 -16.19 -7.49
N LYS A 457 3.62 -14.97 -8.00
CA LYS A 457 4.03 -14.53 -9.36
C LYS A 457 5.14 -13.46 -9.37
N VAL A 458 5.70 -13.11 -8.22
CA VAL A 458 6.81 -12.15 -8.13
C VAL A 458 8.10 -12.84 -8.55
N LYS A 459 8.77 -12.31 -9.57
CA LYS A 459 10.01 -12.89 -10.12
C LYS A 459 11.29 -12.42 -9.45
N SER A 460 11.27 -11.20 -8.92
CA SER A 460 12.42 -10.56 -8.29
C SER A 460 11.96 -9.51 -7.29
N LEU A 461 12.76 -9.27 -6.25
CA LEU A 461 12.53 -8.25 -5.24
C LEU A 461 13.78 -7.37 -5.10
N ASP A 462 13.60 -6.04 -5.10
CA ASP A 462 14.67 -5.11 -4.73
C ASP A 462 14.65 -4.89 -3.21
N LEU A 463 15.63 -5.46 -2.53
CA LEU A 463 15.80 -5.39 -1.08
C LEU A 463 17.04 -4.57 -0.70
N SER A 464 17.61 -3.81 -1.63
CA SER A 464 18.87 -3.07 -1.43
C SER A 464 18.80 -2.02 -0.31
N SER A 465 17.60 -1.55 0.02
CA SER A 465 17.32 -0.57 1.07
C SER A 465 17.14 -1.18 2.47
N PHE A 466 17.08 -2.51 2.60
CA PHE A 466 16.76 -3.17 3.85
C PHE A 466 17.96 -3.15 4.82
N ASN A 467 17.70 -2.71 6.06
CA ASN A 467 18.62 -2.85 7.18
C ASN A 467 18.10 -3.96 8.11
N THR A 468 18.89 -5.02 8.29
CA THR A 468 18.52 -6.17 9.12
C THR A 468 19.35 -6.31 10.40
N GLU A 469 20.11 -5.29 10.80
CA GLU A 469 21.02 -5.34 11.97
C GLU A 469 20.33 -5.64 13.31
N ASN A 470 19.02 -5.39 13.41
CA ASN A 470 18.22 -5.64 14.62
C ASN A 470 17.29 -6.85 14.49
N VAL A 471 17.24 -7.50 13.33
CA VAL A 471 16.31 -8.60 13.06
C VAL A 471 16.76 -9.86 13.79
N THR A 472 15.82 -10.50 14.48
CA THR A 472 16.01 -11.78 15.19
C THR A 472 15.26 -12.94 14.53
N ASP A 473 14.23 -12.68 13.71
CA ASP A 473 13.45 -13.72 13.03
C ASP A 473 13.23 -13.38 11.54
N MET A 474 13.59 -14.31 10.64
CA MET A 474 13.28 -14.26 9.20
C MET A 474 12.66 -15.58 8.70
N SER A 475 12.06 -16.36 9.61
CA SER A 475 11.44 -17.63 9.25
C SER A 475 10.33 -17.44 8.22
N PHE A 476 10.25 -18.35 7.25
CA PHE A 476 9.28 -18.32 6.16
C PHE A 476 9.26 -17.03 5.32
N MET A 477 10.29 -16.17 5.39
CA MET A 477 10.26 -14.83 4.80
C MET A 477 9.86 -14.83 3.32
N PHE A 478 10.31 -15.81 2.54
CA PHE A 478 9.99 -15.96 1.10
C PHE A 478 9.19 -17.23 0.78
N ALA A 479 8.81 -18.03 1.79
CA ALA A 479 8.27 -19.37 1.58
C ALA A 479 7.09 -19.37 0.60
N TYR A 480 7.07 -20.35 -0.31
CA TYR A 480 6.07 -20.57 -1.33
C TYR A 480 5.89 -19.41 -2.33
N SER A 481 6.89 -18.53 -2.47
CA SER A 481 6.98 -17.58 -3.59
C SER A 481 7.53 -18.29 -4.83
N GLN A 482 6.67 -19.10 -5.46
CA GLN A 482 7.07 -20.09 -6.45
C GLN A 482 7.77 -19.51 -7.68
N SER A 483 7.35 -18.33 -8.16
CA SER A 483 7.94 -17.69 -9.35
C SER A 483 9.19 -16.86 -9.06
N LEU A 484 9.64 -16.76 -7.80
CA LEU A 484 10.81 -15.96 -7.43
C LEU A 484 12.07 -16.59 -8.04
N GLU A 485 12.67 -15.95 -9.06
CA GLU A 485 13.79 -16.52 -9.80
C GLU A 485 15.15 -16.18 -9.17
N SER A 486 15.25 -15.01 -8.52
CA SER A 486 16.45 -14.61 -7.79
C SER A 486 16.15 -13.62 -6.67
N VAL A 487 17.03 -13.59 -5.66
CA VAL A 487 16.95 -12.64 -4.55
C VAL A 487 18.34 -12.11 -4.19
N ASN A 488 18.45 -10.81 -3.95
CA ASN A 488 19.69 -10.15 -3.55
C ASN A 488 19.67 -9.82 -2.05
N LEU A 489 20.53 -10.51 -1.29
CA LEU A 489 20.65 -10.41 0.17
C LEU A 489 22.02 -9.86 0.59
N MET A 490 22.78 -9.24 -0.31
CA MET A 490 24.13 -8.72 -0.03
C MET A 490 24.15 -7.65 1.07
N SER A 491 23.02 -6.97 1.33
CA SER A 491 22.88 -5.99 2.41
C SER A 491 22.48 -6.61 3.75
N PHE A 492 22.14 -7.90 3.79
CA PHE A 492 21.56 -8.51 4.99
C PHE A 492 22.65 -8.88 6.01
N ASN A 493 22.53 -8.32 7.20
CA ASN A 493 23.23 -8.75 8.41
C ASN A 493 22.38 -9.77 9.17
N ILE A 494 22.96 -10.94 9.48
CA ILE A 494 22.28 -12.01 10.23
C ILE A 494 22.90 -12.30 11.62
N ASP A 495 23.76 -11.43 12.14
CA ASP A 495 24.50 -11.64 13.38
C ASP A 495 23.58 -11.83 14.61
N LYS A 496 22.38 -11.25 14.57
CA LYS A 496 21.35 -11.38 15.62
C LYS A 496 20.20 -12.32 15.26
N VAL A 497 20.17 -12.85 14.03
CA VAL A 497 19.05 -13.69 13.59
C VAL A 497 19.16 -15.05 14.27
N GLU A 498 18.09 -15.41 14.99
CA GLU A 498 17.97 -16.68 15.71
C GLU A 498 17.16 -17.72 14.92
N ASN A 499 16.33 -17.28 13.97
CA ASN A 499 15.39 -18.15 13.25
C ASN A 499 15.40 -17.89 11.74
N LEU A 500 15.81 -18.89 10.96
CA LEU A 500 15.77 -18.95 9.49
C LEU A 500 14.94 -20.12 8.97
N ARG A 501 14.14 -20.75 9.83
CA ARG A 501 13.34 -21.92 9.48
C ARG A 501 12.50 -21.65 8.23
N GLU A 502 12.59 -22.57 7.27
CA GLU A 502 11.75 -22.57 6.06
C GLU A 502 11.80 -21.25 5.25
N MET A 503 12.87 -20.44 5.37
CA MET A 503 12.96 -19.11 4.77
C MET A 503 12.66 -19.07 3.26
N PHE A 504 13.14 -20.07 2.50
CA PHE A 504 12.93 -20.22 1.05
C PHE A 504 12.11 -21.46 0.68
N ASP A 505 11.46 -22.10 1.66
CA ASP A 505 10.72 -23.34 1.44
C ASP A 505 9.70 -23.21 0.30
N GLY A 506 9.73 -24.10 -0.68
CA GLY A 506 8.79 -24.10 -1.81
C GLY A 506 9.01 -22.99 -2.85
N CYS A 507 10.13 -22.27 -2.83
CA CYS A 507 10.54 -21.36 -3.90
C CYS A 507 11.07 -22.16 -5.12
N SER A 508 10.17 -22.83 -5.84
CA SER A 508 10.54 -23.81 -6.88
C SER A 508 11.32 -23.22 -8.06
N ASP A 509 11.07 -21.98 -8.48
CA ASP A 509 11.77 -21.35 -9.60
C ASP A 509 13.04 -20.58 -9.17
N LEU A 510 13.40 -20.60 -7.89
CA LEU A 510 14.55 -19.88 -7.35
C LEU A 510 15.84 -20.47 -7.87
N LYS A 511 16.54 -19.71 -8.72
CA LYS A 511 17.80 -20.12 -9.35
C LYS A 511 19.01 -19.63 -8.58
N THR A 512 18.94 -18.42 -8.02
CA THR A 512 20.12 -17.75 -7.45
C THR A 512 19.79 -16.90 -6.24
N ILE A 513 20.60 -17.05 -5.20
CA ILE A 513 20.60 -16.19 -4.00
C ILE A 513 21.95 -15.47 -3.95
N TYR A 514 21.94 -14.14 -4.05
CA TYR A 514 23.17 -13.35 -3.92
C TYR A 514 23.42 -13.00 -2.46
N CYS A 515 24.56 -13.44 -1.93
CA CYS A 515 24.98 -13.19 -0.55
C CYS A 515 26.49 -13.46 -0.43
N ASP A 516 27.25 -12.52 0.13
CA ASP A 516 28.69 -12.68 0.40
C ASP A 516 28.99 -13.28 1.79
N GLY A 517 27.96 -13.36 2.65
CA GLY A 517 28.04 -13.92 3.99
C GLY A 517 28.00 -15.45 4.04
N ASP A 518 28.88 -16.05 4.84
CA ASP A 518 28.81 -17.47 5.21
C ASP A 518 27.87 -17.66 6.41
N TRP A 519 26.56 -17.69 6.13
CA TRP A 519 25.52 -17.76 7.17
C TRP A 519 25.56 -19.07 7.96
N SER A 520 26.15 -20.12 7.39
CA SER A 520 26.38 -21.40 8.08
C SER A 520 27.23 -21.28 9.35
N LYS A 521 27.98 -20.18 9.51
CA LYS A 521 28.82 -19.90 10.70
C LYS A 521 28.11 -19.12 11.80
N SER A 522 26.88 -18.64 11.60
CA SER A 522 26.20 -17.84 12.63
C SER A 522 26.00 -18.65 13.92
N THR A 523 26.41 -18.07 15.03
CA THR A 523 26.26 -18.62 16.39
C THR A 523 24.93 -18.24 17.03
N ALA A 524 24.21 -17.27 16.48
CA ALA A 524 22.90 -16.83 16.98
C ALA A 524 21.77 -17.76 16.53
N LEU A 525 21.91 -18.41 15.35
CA LEU A 525 20.89 -19.29 14.77
C LEU A 525 20.58 -20.50 15.66
N LYS A 526 19.31 -20.61 16.06
CA LYS A 526 18.73 -21.70 16.86
C LYS A 526 17.83 -22.61 16.03
N TRP A 527 17.14 -22.07 15.02
CA TRP A 527 16.22 -22.79 14.16
C TRP A 527 16.50 -22.50 12.68
N ASP A 528 16.80 -23.54 11.91
CA ASP A 528 17.17 -23.45 10.49
C ASP A 528 16.59 -24.61 9.65
N ASP A 529 15.63 -25.36 10.21
CA ASP A 529 15.05 -26.52 9.57
C ASP A 529 14.45 -26.15 8.21
N ASN A 530 14.74 -26.95 7.17
CA ASN A 530 14.13 -26.86 5.84
C ASN A 530 14.26 -25.49 5.15
N MET A 531 15.28 -24.69 5.49
CA MET A 531 15.55 -23.38 4.89
C MET A 531 15.43 -23.35 3.35
N PHE A 532 15.90 -24.39 2.66
CA PHE A 532 15.88 -24.51 1.19
C PHE A 532 14.99 -25.65 0.65
N ARG A 533 14.07 -26.19 1.46
CA ARG A 533 13.24 -27.32 1.04
C ARG A 533 12.44 -26.93 -0.21
N ASP A 534 12.37 -27.83 -1.17
CA ASP A 534 11.64 -27.68 -2.44
C ASP A 534 12.10 -26.48 -3.31
N CYS A 535 13.34 -26.00 -3.14
CA CYS A 535 14.01 -25.06 -4.06
C CYS A 535 14.65 -25.80 -5.24
N GLU A 536 13.86 -26.54 -6.04
CA GLU A 536 14.37 -27.51 -7.02
C GLU A 536 15.35 -26.94 -8.08
N ASN A 537 15.23 -25.65 -8.40
CA ASN A 537 16.05 -25.00 -9.42
C ASN A 537 17.24 -24.21 -8.88
N ILE A 538 17.51 -24.25 -7.56
CA ILE A 538 18.61 -23.47 -6.99
C ILE A 538 19.96 -24.05 -7.39
N VAL A 539 20.86 -23.16 -7.83
CA VAL A 539 22.22 -23.51 -8.23
C VAL A 539 23.21 -22.53 -7.62
N GLY A 540 24.16 -23.04 -6.84
CA GLY A 540 25.28 -22.28 -6.29
C GLY A 540 26.26 -21.80 -7.36
N GLU A 541 27.11 -20.82 -7.03
CA GLU A 541 28.06 -20.19 -7.95
C GLU A 541 28.94 -21.15 -8.77
N LYS A 542 29.33 -22.31 -8.20
CA LYS A 542 30.16 -23.34 -8.85
C LYS A 542 29.36 -24.52 -9.38
N GLY A 543 28.03 -24.43 -9.37
CA GLY A 543 27.13 -25.44 -9.91
C GLY A 543 26.60 -26.44 -8.88
N THR A 544 26.69 -26.16 -7.58
CA THR A 544 26.02 -26.99 -6.56
C THR A 544 24.51 -26.95 -6.78
N THR A 545 23.88 -28.08 -7.12
CA THR A 545 22.44 -28.19 -7.36
C THR A 545 21.67 -28.58 -6.10
N TYR A 546 20.38 -28.27 -6.06
CA TYR A 546 19.45 -28.69 -5.00
C TYR A 546 19.53 -30.19 -4.68
N GLU A 547 19.49 -30.51 -3.39
CA GLU A 547 19.31 -31.87 -2.89
C GLU A 547 18.44 -31.88 -1.62
N TYR A 548 17.42 -32.74 -1.59
CA TYR A 548 16.37 -32.77 -0.55
C TYR A 548 16.89 -32.92 0.89
N ASN A 549 17.99 -33.63 1.10
CA ASN A 549 18.56 -33.85 2.45
C ASN A 549 19.50 -32.71 2.89
N TYR A 550 19.73 -31.71 2.04
CA TYR A 550 20.71 -30.65 2.24
C TYR A 550 20.02 -29.28 2.19
N CYS A 551 18.97 -29.15 3.01
CA CYS A 551 18.08 -27.99 3.04
C CYS A 551 18.25 -27.11 4.29
N ASP A 552 19.24 -27.37 5.14
CA ASP A 552 19.50 -26.59 6.36
C ASP A 552 20.52 -25.47 6.13
N LYS A 553 20.83 -24.69 7.18
CA LYS A 553 21.81 -23.59 7.09
C LYS A 553 23.20 -24.01 6.64
N THR A 554 23.54 -25.31 6.70
CA THR A 554 24.87 -25.75 6.28
C THR A 554 25.09 -25.48 4.80
N TYR A 555 24.07 -25.22 3.98
CA TYR A 555 24.24 -24.82 2.58
C TYR A 555 24.04 -23.31 2.34
N ALA A 556 23.70 -22.54 3.39
CA ALA A 556 23.59 -21.08 3.38
C ALA A 556 24.98 -20.42 3.45
N ARG A 557 25.74 -20.56 2.37
CA ARG A 557 27.09 -19.99 2.21
C ARG A 557 27.43 -19.84 0.72
N PRO A 558 28.39 -18.97 0.37
CA PRO A 558 28.82 -18.86 -1.01
C PRO A 558 29.49 -20.15 -1.50
N ASP A 559 29.11 -20.58 -2.70
CA ASP A 559 29.54 -21.86 -3.26
C ASP A 559 31.05 -21.90 -3.54
N GLY A 560 31.74 -22.95 -3.07
CA GLY A 560 33.16 -23.16 -3.26
C GLY A 560 34.07 -22.41 -2.27
N VAL A 561 33.53 -21.55 -1.39
CA VAL A 561 34.33 -20.88 -0.36
C VAL A 561 34.86 -21.90 0.65
N GLY A 562 36.18 -21.95 0.80
CA GLY A 562 36.85 -22.95 1.64
C GLY A 562 36.69 -24.39 1.14
N GLY A 563 36.38 -24.59 -0.15
CA GLY A 563 36.21 -25.92 -0.76
C GLY A 563 34.89 -26.62 -0.41
N LYS A 564 33.90 -25.90 0.11
CA LYS A 564 32.59 -26.45 0.50
C LYS A 564 31.51 -26.03 -0.51
N SER A 565 30.61 -26.95 -0.85
CA SER A 565 29.41 -26.67 -1.65
C SER A 565 28.46 -25.73 -0.92
N GLY A 566 27.79 -24.83 -1.62
CA GLY A 566 26.77 -23.94 -1.04
C GLY A 566 25.79 -23.46 -2.10
N TYR A 567 24.66 -22.89 -1.69
CA TYR A 567 23.65 -22.38 -2.62
C TYR A 567 23.73 -20.87 -2.86
N PHE A 568 24.59 -20.14 -2.15
CA PHE A 568 24.73 -18.70 -2.38
C PHE A 568 25.77 -18.39 -3.46
N THR A 569 25.60 -17.23 -4.06
CA THR A 569 26.51 -16.62 -5.03
C THR A 569 27.12 -15.36 -4.43
N ALA A 570 28.46 -15.29 -4.38
CA ALA A 570 29.19 -14.25 -3.63
C ALA A 570 29.16 -12.84 -4.26
N SER A 571 28.63 -12.72 -5.48
CA SER A 571 28.60 -11.47 -6.22
C SER A 571 27.38 -11.38 -7.11
N VAL A 572 26.73 -10.22 -7.11
CA VAL A 572 25.70 -9.89 -8.10
C VAL A 572 26.38 -9.62 -9.45
N PRO A 573 25.90 -10.18 -10.57
CA PRO A 573 26.32 -9.77 -11.90
C PRO A 573 26.21 -8.25 -12.02
N GLN A 574 27.27 -7.61 -12.49
CA GLN A 574 27.21 -6.17 -12.73
C GLN A 574 26.15 -5.91 -13.82
N PRO A 575 25.33 -4.85 -13.69
CA PRO A 575 24.40 -4.50 -14.75
C PRO A 575 25.18 -4.29 -16.04
N LYS A 576 24.73 -4.93 -17.12
CA LYS A 576 25.31 -4.72 -18.44
C LYS A 576 25.18 -3.25 -18.80
N LYS A 577 26.23 -2.68 -19.39
CA LYS A 577 26.25 -1.28 -19.86
C LYS A 577 26.60 -1.24 -21.32
N VAL A 578 26.14 -0.20 -21.99
CA VAL A 578 26.64 0.13 -23.32
C VAL A 578 28.02 0.79 -23.14
N TYR A 579 28.97 0.43 -23.99
CA TYR A 579 30.26 1.11 -24.07
C TYR A 579 30.79 1.12 -25.50
N THR A 580 31.69 2.07 -25.78
CA THR A 580 32.39 2.19 -27.06
C THR A 580 33.86 1.78 -26.91
N TYR A 581 34.42 1.19 -27.97
CA TYR A 581 35.84 0.81 -28.09
C TYR A 581 36.41 1.34 -29.40
N TYR A 582 37.38 2.25 -29.31
CA TYR A 582 38.18 2.69 -30.46
C TYR A 582 39.45 1.83 -30.57
N ASP A 583 39.68 1.22 -31.72
CA ASP A 583 40.80 0.30 -31.95
C ASP A 583 42.16 0.98 -32.16
N GLY A 584 42.18 2.30 -32.33
CA GLY A 584 43.38 3.08 -32.65
C GLY A 584 43.69 3.17 -34.15
N ASP A 585 42.92 2.49 -35.00
CA ASP A 585 43.13 2.33 -36.44
C ASP A 585 41.81 2.55 -37.23
N ALA A 586 41.08 3.59 -36.83
CA ALA A 586 39.87 4.14 -37.47
C ALA A 586 38.52 3.43 -37.20
N THR A 587 38.46 2.38 -36.38
CA THR A 587 37.19 1.70 -36.05
C THR A 587 36.71 2.02 -34.64
N LEU A 588 35.45 2.40 -34.50
CA LEU A 588 34.73 2.54 -33.24
C LEU A 588 33.67 1.42 -33.11
N THR A 589 33.69 0.62 -32.05
CA THR A 589 32.71 -0.47 -31.84
C THR A 589 31.84 -0.22 -30.61
N TYR A 590 30.53 -0.43 -30.72
CA TYR A 590 29.55 -0.33 -29.63
C TYR A 590 29.19 -1.73 -29.13
N TYR A 591 29.20 -1.91 -27.81
CA TYR A 591 28.94 -3.19 -27.14
C TYR A 591 27.96 -3.03 -25.99
N TYR A 592 27.28 -4.11 -25.60
CA TYR A 592 26.47 -4.20 -24.39
C TYR A 592 26.89 -5.41 -23.53
N ASN A 593 27.66 -5.18 -22.45
CA ASN A 593 28.14 -6.26 -21.59
C ASN A 593 28.38 -5.85 -20.12
N ASP A 594 28.74 -6.84 -19.29
CA ASP A 594 28.98 -6.76 -17.85
C ASP A 594 30.49 -6.80 -17.46
N ALA A 595 31.42 -6.93 -18.43
CA ALA A 595 32.83 -7.22 -18.19
C ALA A 595 33.79 -6.22 -18.87
N TYR A 596 34.18 -5.20 -18.11
CA TYR A 596 35.10 -4.12 -18.52
C TYR A 596 36.58 -4.55 -18.65
N ALA A 597 37.02 -5.55 -17.88
CA ALA A 597 38.46 -5.80 -17.64
C ALA A 597 39.20 -6.58 -18.76
N SER A 598 38.50 -7.09 -19.77
CA SER A 598 39.08 -7.93 -20.83
C SER A 598 39.59 -7.16 -22.05
N LEU A 599 39.27 -5.87 -22.20
CA LEU A 599 39.67 -5.03 -23.33
C LEU A 599 40.83 -4.10 -22.93
N LYS A 600 42.06 -4.49 -23.26
CA LYS A 600 43.26 -3.65 -23.05
C LYS A 600 43.51 -2.76 -24.27
N GLY A 601 43.63 -1.44 -24.06
CA GLY A 601 44.34 -0.54 -24.99
C GLY A 601 43.53 0.58 -25.67
N GLY A 602 42.23 0.72 -25.43
CA GLY A 602 41.37 1.76 -26.05
C GLY A 602 40.78 2.77 -25.05
N VAL A 603 40.25 3.89 -25.55
CA VAL A 603 39.40 4.82 -24.78
C VAL A 603 38.02 4.19 -24.65
N VAL A 604 37.51 4.08 -23.42
CA VAL A 604 36.22 3.44 -23.10
C VAL A 604 35.34 4.45 -22.36
N GLU A 605 34.12 4.61 -22.83
CA GLU A 605 33.14 5.52 -22.25
C GLU A 605 31.83 4.81 -21.91
N PHE A 606 31.20 5.23 -20.81
CA PHE A 606 30.13 4.51 -20.12
C PHE A 606 28.76 5.13 -20.37
N TYR A 607 27.72 4.29 -20.55
CA TYR A 607 26.35 4.77 -20.77
C TYR A 607 25.31 4.06 -19.91
N ASP A 608 24.34 4.84 -19.46
CA ASP A 608 23.04 4.38 -19.00
C ASP A 608 22.16 4.15 -20.25
N PRO A 609 21.60 2.96 -20.47
CA PRO A 609 20.65 2.71 -21.56
C PRO A 609 19.46 3.69 -21.58
N ALA A 610 19.15 4.30 -20.42
CA ALA A 610 18.10 5.30 -20.28
C ALA A 610 18.50 6.71 -20.76
N ASN A 611 19.80 7.00 -20.95
CA ASN A 611 20.32 8.33 -21.28
C ASN A 611 21.65 8.28 -22.08
N MET A 612 21.60 8.35 -23.41
CA MET A 612 22.80 8.39 -24.28
C MET A 612 23.51 9.76 -24.37
N PHE A 613 23.11 10.78 -23.60
CA PHE A 613 23.64 12.15 -23.63
C PHE A 613 25.10 12.35 -23.18
N ALA A 614 25.90 11.29 -23.00
CA ALA A 614 27.24 11.37 -22.38
C ALA A 614 28.40 10.86 -23.24
N VAL A 615 28.15 10.44 -24.49
CA VAL A 615 29.18 9.95 -25.43
C VAL A 615 30.17 11.07 -25.74
N ARG A 616 31.46 10.93 -25.46
CA ARG A 616 32.55 11.81 -25.89
C ARG A 616 33.47 11.02 -26.80
N PHE A 617 34.00 11.71 -27.80
CA PHE A 617 34.96 11.14 -28.75
C PHE A 617 36.26 11.97 -28.76
N ASP A 618 36.53 12.62 -27.62
CA ASP A 618 37.58 13.62 -27.45
C ASP A 618 38.96 13.03 -27.84
N GLY A 619 39.59 13.61 -28.87
CA GLY A 619 40.95 13.27 -29.30
C GLY A 619 41.09 12.20 -30.40
N TYR A 620 39.98 11.58 -30.81
CA TYR A 620 39.98 10.61 -31.92
C TYR A 620 38.76 10.67 -32.85
N ALA A 621 37.73 11.49 -32.57
CA ALA A 621 36.53 11.63 -33.41
C ALA A 621 36.84 11.85 -34.90
N ASP A 622 37.84 12.68 -35.20
CA ASP A 622 38.29 13.03 -36.55
C ASP A 622 39.07 11.90 -37.26
N LYS A 623 39.30 10.78 -36.58
CA LYS A 623 40.01 9.60 -37.11
C LYS A 623 39.08 8.40 -37.31
N VAL A 624 37.85 8.43 -36.81
CA VAL A 624 36.90 7.33 -36.96
C VAL A 624 36.35 7.34 -38.40
N ILE A 625 36.60 6.24 -39.12
CA ILE A 625 36.12 6.04 -40.49
C ILE A 625 34.99 5.00 -40.50
N THR A 626 35.05 4.01 -39.61
CA THR A 626 34.05 2.94 -39.50
C THR A 626 33.49 2.86 -38.08
N ALA A 627 32.17 2.78 -37.95
CA ALA A 627 31.51 2.40 -36.70
C ALA A 627 30.94 0.99 -36.82
N LYS A 628 30.99 0.19 -35.74
CA LYS A 628 30.46 -1.18 -35.68
C LYS A 628 29.49 -1.32 -34.51
N ILE A 629 28.31 -1.86 -34.75
CA ILE A 629 27.34 -2.19 -33.71
C ILE A 629 27.38 -3.69 -33.47
N ASP A 630 27.93 -4.09 -32.32
CA ASP A 630 28.10 -5.50 -31.96
C ASP A 630 26.72 -6.18 -31.74
N PRO A 631 26.57 -7.48 -32.07
CA PRO A 631 25.32 -8.21 -31.84
C PRO A 631 24.76 -8.14 -30.41
N SER A 632 25.61 -7.92 -29.40
CA SER A 632 25.19 -7.70 -28.01
C SER A 632 24.23 -6.52 -27.84
N MET A 633 24.27 -5.53 -28.73
CA MET A 633 23.43 -4.34 -28.67
C MET A 633 21.92 -4.62 -28.87
N LYS A 634 21.55 -5.80 -29.36
CA LYS A 634 20.14 -6.20 -29.47
C LYS A 634 19.43 -6.24 -28.12
N ASP A 635 20.18 -6.53 -27.06
CA ASP A 635 19.68 -6.68 -25.69
C ASP A 635 19.70 -5.36 -24.89
N ALA A 636 20.21 -4.26 -25.46
CA ALA A 636 20.50 -3.03 -24.72
C ALA A 636 19.28 -2.22 -24.28
N GLN A 637 18.06 -2.54 -24.75
CA GLN A 637 16.79 -1.87 -24.43
C GLN A 637 16.90 -0.32 -24.36
N LEU A 638 17.44 0.29 -25.40
CA LEU A 638 17.71 1.73 -25.44
C LEU A 638 16.42 2.55 -25.37
N THR A 639 16.40 3.60 -24.54
CA THR A 639 15.29 4.58 -24.53
C THR A 639 15.60 5.86 -25.33
N SER A 640 16.86 6.05 -25.73
CA SER A 640 17.34 7.17 -26.55
C SER A 640 18.54 6.73 -27.38
N THR A 641 18.63 7.20 -28.63
CA THR A 641 19.83 7.09 -29.49
C THR A 641 20.45 8.46 -29.77
N SER A 642 20.06 9.47 -28.99
CA SER A 642 20.50 10.85 -29.18
C SER A 642 22.02 10.95 -29.13
N LEU A 643 22.60 11.72 -30.07
CA LEU A 643 24.03 11.98 -30.19
C LEU A 643 24.93 10.74 -30.38
N MET A 644 24.37 9.57 -30.70
CA MET A 644 25.12 8.30 -30.75
C MET A 644 26.40 8.36 -31.62
N PHE A 645 26.39 9.08 -32.75
CA PHE A 645 27.53 9.25 -33.66
C PHE A 645 28.08 10.68 -33.71
N CYS A 646 27.72 11.52 -32.74
CA CYS A 646 28.14 12.93 -32.67
C CYS A 646 28.84 13.27 -31.34
N GLY A 647 28.46 12.58 -30.26
CA GLY A 647 28.94 12.84 -28.90
C GLY A 647 28.63 14.24 -28.35
N VAL A 648 29.05 14.51 -27.12
CA VAL A 648 28.92 15.78 -26.40
C VAL A 648 30.27 16.50 -26.35
N GLY A 649 30.33 17.70 -26.92
CA GLY A 649 31.53 18.55 -26.91
C GLY A 649 31.94 19.01 -28.32
N LEU A 650 32.56 20.19 -28.40
CA LEU A 650 32.90 20.87 -29.65
C LEU A 650 33.87 20.08 -30.58
N ASN A 651 34.47 18.98 -30.11
CA ASN A 651 35.43 18.17 -30.86
C ASN A 651 35.04 16.68 -30.95
N SER A 652 33.81 16.32 -30.62
CA SER A 652 33.35 14.91 -30.62
C SER A 652 32.73 14.46 -31.95
N PHE A 653 32.54 15.34 -32.93
CA PHE A 653 31.85 15.00 -34.18
C PHE A 653 32.61 13.96 -35.03
N LEU A 654 31.95 12.84 -35.39
CA LEU A 654 32.53 11.79 -36.25
C LEU A 654 32.55 12.19 -37.75
N THR A 655 33.15 13.33 -38.07
CA THR A 655 33.13 13.96 -39.41
C THR A 655 33.79 13.12 -40.51
N LYS A 656 34.61 12.12 -40.16
CA LYS A 656 35.25 11.18 -41.10
C LYS A 656 34.54 9.84 -41.24
N LEU A 657 33.44 9.62 -40.51
CA LEU A 657 32.67 8.38 -40.57
C LEU A 657 32.08 8.19 -41.96
N THR A 658 32.44 7.10 -42.64
CA THR A 658 31.91 6.74 -43.97
C THR A 658 31.05 5.49 -43.94
N THR A 659 31.18 4.64 -42.92
CA THR A 659 30.54 3.32 -42.89
C THR A 659 30.11 2.95 -41.48
N ILE A 660 28.90 2.42 -41.36
CA ILE A 660 28.36 1.86 -40.13
C ILE A 660 27.98 0.40 -40.40
N GLU A 661 28.67 -0.54 -39.74
CA GLU A 661 28.42 -1.98 -39.85
C GLU A 661 27.55 -2.47 -38.70
N GLY A 662 26.64 -3.40 -38.99
CA GLY A 662 25.83 -4.06 -37.96
C GLY A 662 24.68 -3.22 -37.41
N LEU A 663 24.26 -2.16 -38.12
CA LEU A 663 23.21 -1.25 -37.65
C LEU A 663 21.87 -1.96 -37.38
N GLU A 664 21.63 -3.13 -37.99
CA GLU A 664 20.52 -4.05 -37.70
C GLU A 664 20.56 -4.67 -36.28
N ASN A 665 21.68 -4.55 -35.57
CA ASN A 665 21.82 -4.97 -34.18
C ASN A 665 21.36 -3.90 -33.19
N LEU A 666 21.04 -2.68 -33.65
CA LEU A 666 20.55 -1.61 -32.81
C LEU A 666 19.04 -1.75 -32.58
N ASN A 667 18.63 -2.19 -31.39
CA ASN A 667 17.22 -2.29 -31.03
C ASN A 667 16.66 -0.89 -30.68
N THR A 668 15.70 -0.38 -31.48
CA THR A 668 15.08 0.93 -31.28
C THR A 668 13.63 0.88 -30.77
N ASP A 669 13.11 -0.29 -30.36
CA ASP A 669 11.69 -0.47 -30.00
C ASP A 669 11.24 0.46 -28.86
N ASN A 670 12.12 0.70 -27.89
CA ASN A 670 11.84 1.53 -26.71
C ASN A 670 12.32 2.98 -26.87
N VAL A 671 12.87 3.36 -28.02
CA VAL A 671 13.52 4.66 -28.21
C VAL A 671 12.46 5.76 -28.31
N THR A 672 12.60 6.78 -27.47
CA THR A 672 11.71 7.95 -27.42
C THR A 672 12.35 9.22 -27.98
N SER A 673 13.68 9.27 -28.10
CA SER A 673 14.42 10.38 -28.70
C SER A 673 15.57 9.88 -29.58
N MET A 674 15.63 10.39 -30.81
CA MET A 674 16.70 10.13 -31.79
C MET A 674 17.49 11.41 -32.13
N SER A 675 17.36 12.45 -31.31
CA SER A 675 17.88 13.78 -31.63
C SER A 675 19.39 13.78 -31.88
N SER A 676 19.81 14.42 -32.97
CA SER A 676 21.23 14.57 -33.35
C SER A 676 22.01 13.26 -33.50
N MET A 677 21.35 12.13 -33.78
CA MET A 677 21.98 10.80 -33.84
C MET A 677 23.17 10.73 -34.81
N PHE A 678 23.06 11.33 -36.00
CA PHE A 678 24.11 11.38 -37.03
C PHE A 678 24.61 12.81 -37.29
N TRP A 679 24.41 13.73 -36.34
CA TRP A 679 24.77 15.15 -36.52
C TRP A 679 26.26 15.32 -36.90
N LEU A 680 26.52 16.08 -37.97
CA LEU A 680 27.84 16.37 -38.55
C LEU A 680 28.65 15.13 -38.99
N CYS A 681 28.00 14.00 -39.28
CA CYS A 681 28.61 12.86 -39.98
C CYS A 681 28.84 13.19 -41.47
N SER A 682 29.59 14.25 -41.77
CA SER A 682 29.68 14.88 -43.09
C SER A 682 30.33 14.03 -44.18
N SER A 683 31.00 12.93 -43.82
CA SER A 683 31.59 11.99 -44.77
C SER A 683 30.69 10.79 -45.11
N LEU A 684 29.53 10.65 -44.48
CA LEU A 684 28.60 9.55 -44.66
C LEU A 684 27.86 9.68 -46.01
N ILE A 685 27.88 8.62 -46.82
CA ILE A 685 27.33 8.64 -48.20
C ILE A 685 25.94 7.99 -48.26
N SER A 686 25.74 6.92 -47.48
CA SER A 686 24.49 6.16 -47.42
C SER A 686 24.24 5.63 -46.01
N LEU A 687 22.97 5.38 -45.70
CA LEU A 687 22.49 4.80 -44.45
C LEU A 687 21.38 3.79 -44.75
N ASP A 688 21.44 2.61 -44.15
CA ASP A 688 20.34 1.64 -44.14
C ASP A 688 19.61 1.72 -42.80
N LEU A 689 18.40 2.27 -42.82
CA LEU A 689 17.57 2.49 -41.64
C LEU A 689 16.37 1.52 -41.58
N SER A 690 16.35 0.48 -42.42
CA SER A 690 15.21 -0.41 -42.59
C SER A 690 14.76 -1.15 -41.32
N ASN A 691 15.66 -1.33 -40.35
CA ASN A 691 15.38 -1.98 -39.06
C ASN A 691 14.91 -1.02 -37.95
N PHE A 692 14.83 0.29 -38.21
CA PHE A 692 14.41 1.26 -37.20
C PHE A 692 12.91 1.17 -36.97
N ASN A 693 12.53 0.90 -35.72
CA ASN A 693 11.19 1.17 -35.21
C ASN A 693 11.16 2.56 -34.59
N THR A 694 10.32 3.46 -35.11
CA THR A 694 10.18 4.84 -34.63
C THR A 694 8.83 5.12 -33.98
N GLU A 695 8.00 4.10 -33.71
CA GLU A 695 6.63 4.27 -33.23
C GLU A 695 6.50 5.02 -31.88
N ASN A 696 7.58 4.99 -31.08
CA ASN A 696 7.65 5.60 -29.76
C ASN A 696 8.44 6.91 -29.74
N VAL A 697 9.04 7.31 -30.87
CA VAL A 697 9.90 8.48 -30.96
C VAL A 697 9.06 9.76 -30.92
N THR A 698 9.46 10.69 -30.05
CA THR A 698 8.83 12.01 -29.88
C THR A 698 9.73 13.17 -30.31
N ASP A 699 11.04 12.95 -30.45
CA ASP A 699 12.03 13.95 -30.87
C ASP A 699 12.97 13.39 -31.96
N MET A 700 12.93 14.00 -33.15
CA MET A 700 13.76 13.73 -34.32
C MET A 700 14.52 15.00 -34.78
N SER A 701 14.80 15.92 -33.86
CA SER A 701 15.57 17.11 -34.20
C SER A 701 17.01 16.77 -34.62
N SER A 702 17.47 17.37 -35.72
CA SER A 702 18.87 17.31 -36.21
C SER A 702 19.42 15.90 -36.49
N VAL A 703 18.55 14.89 -36.70
CA VAL A 703 18.98 13.48 -36.88
C VAL A 703 20.07 13.33 -37.93
N PHE A 704 19.93 13.99 -39.09
CA PHE A 704 20.86 13.95 -40.21
C PHE A 704 21.55 15.30 -40.47
N ASP A 705 21.42 16.28 -39.56
CA ASP A 705 21.97 17.61 -39.77
C ASP A 705 23.49 17.56 -40.05
N GLY A 706 23.96 18.28 -41.06
CA GLY A 706 25.37 18.29 -41.47
C GLY A 706 25.91 17.00 -42.10
N CYS A 707 25.04 16.06 -42.49
CA CYS A 707 25.44 14.89 -43.30
C CYS A 707 25.70 15.27 -44.77
N GLU A 708 26.71 16.11 -45.00
CA GLU A 708 26.91 16.82 -46.27
C GLU A 708 26.99 15.93 -47.52
N LYS A 709 27.51 14.70 -47.38
CA LYS A 709 27.70 13.75 -48.49
C LYS A 709 26.57 12.73 -48.67
N LEU A 710 25.55 12.76 -47.82
CA LEU A 710 24.46 11.80 -47.88
C LEU A 710 23.65 12.02 -49.16
N GLU A 711 23.65 11.03 -50.07
CA GLU A 711 23.07 11.19 -51.41
C GLU A 711 21.58 10.83 -51.46
N SER A 712 21.15 9.87 -50.63
CA SER A 712 19.77 9.43 -50.52
C SER A 712 19.44 8.92 -49.12
N LEU A 713 18.15 8.93 -48.77
CA LEU A 713 17.60 8.38 -47.54
C LEU A 713 16.29 7.68 -47.86
N ASP A 714 16.16 6.42 -47.42
CA ASP A 714 14.88 5.71 -47.38
C ASP A 714 14.29 5.86 -45.97
N LEU A 715 13.10 6.45 -45.90
CA LEU A 715 12.36 6.73 -44.67
C LEU A 715 10.98 6.05 -44.67
N GLY A 716 10.75 5.08 -45.57
CA GLY A 716 9.43 4.45 -45.75
C GLY A 716 8.91 3.70 -44.52
N ASN A 717 9.79 3.29 -43.60
CA ASN A 717 9.45 2.63 -42.33
C ASN A 717 9.24 3.60 -41.15
N PHE A 718 9.49 4.91 -41.32
CA PHE A 718 9.39 5.87 -40.22
C PHE A 718 7.92 6.18 -39.92
N ASN A 719 7.50 5.83 -38.70
CA ASN A 719 6.26 6.32 -38.11
C ASN A 719 6.55 7.59 -37.30
N THR A 720 6.07 8.73 -37.77
CA THR A 720 6.25 10.02 -37.09
C THR A 720 5.01 10.50 -36.32
N GLY A 721 4.01 9.63 -36.11
CA GLY A 721 2.74 10.00 -35.51
C GLY A 721 2.82 10.56 -34.08
N LYS A 722 3.89 10.26 -33.33
CA LYS A 722 4.16 10.82 -31.99
C LYS A 722 5.22 11.92 -31.96
N VAL A 723 5.83 12.25 -33.10
CA VAL A 723 6.96 13.19 -33.17
C VAL A 723 6.45 14.62 -32.97
N THR A 724 7.12 15.33 -32.07
CA THR A 724 6.81 16.73 -31.73
C THR A 724 7.89 17.71 -32.20
N ASN A 725 9.11 17.24 -32.46
CA ASN A 725 10.23 18.09 -32.89
C ASN A 725 10.96 17.48 -34.09
N MET A 726 11.06 18.23 -35.19
CA MET A 726 11.79 17.89 -36.42
C MET A 726 12.76 19.01 -36.85
N ALA A 727 13.13 19.92 -35.93
CA ALA A 727 14.03 21.04 -36.23
C ALA A 727 15.34 20.54 -36.85
N SER A 728 15.80 21.19 -37.92
CA SER A 728 17.03 20.86 -38.64
C SER A 728 17.21 19.39 -39.04
N MET A 729 16.15 18.57 -39.09
CA MET A 729 16.29 17.11 -39.28
C MET A 729 17.18 16.72 -40.47
N PHE A 730 17.15 17.49 -41.56
CA PHE A 730 17.95 17.32 -42.76
C PHE A 730 18.85 18.52 -43.07
N GLY A 731 19.12 19.39 -42.09
CA GLY A 731 19.97 20.57 -42.30
C GLY A 731 21.34 20.21 -42.88
N ASP A 732 21.90 21.06 -43.71
CA ASP A 732 23.19 20.93 -44.39
C ASP A 732 23.47 19.57 -45.06
N CYS A 733 22.43 18.80 -45.42
CA CYS A 733 22.51 17.60 -46.26
C CYS A 733 22.74 17.99 -47.74
N LYS A 734 23.91 18.56 -48.02
CA LYS A 734 24.23 19.23 -49.28
C LYS A 734 24.16 18.34 -50.52
N SER A 735 24.34 17.03 -50.39
CA SER A 735 24.28 16.06 -51.50
C SER A 735 22.90 15.43 -51.72
N LEU A 736 21.92 15.61 -50.83
CA LEU A 736 20.58 15.05 -51.01
C LEU A 736 19.90 15.73 -52.21
N THR A 737 19.55 14.97 -53.24
CA THR A 737 18.86 15.50 -54.43
C THR A 737 17.34 15.41 -54.34
N SER A 738 16.83 14.40 -53.66
CA SER A 738 15.40 14.20 -53.45
C SER A 738 15.12 13.54 -52.11
N LEU A 739 13.97 13.85 -51.51
CA LEU A 739 13.52 13.22 -50.28
C LEU A 739 12.04 12.84 -50.38
N ASP A 740 11.70 11.61 -49.98
CA ASP A 740 10.31 11.17 -49.84
C ASP A 740 9.89 11.20 -48.37
N ILE A 741 8.97 12.10 -48.04
CA ILE A 741 8.38 12.24 -46.70
C ILE A 741 6.87 11.98 -46.72
N ARG A 742 6.34 11.22 -47.70
CA ARG A 742 4.92 10.87 -47.76
C ARG A 742 4.43 10.11 -46.52
N MET A 743 5.30 9.37 -45.84
CA MET A 743 4.94 8.64 -44.63
C MET A 743 4.91 9.53 -43.37
N PHE A 744 5.37 10.78 -43.46
CA PHE A 744 5.45 11.66 -42.30
C PHE A 744 4.07 12.22 -41.94
N ASN A 745 3.70 12.05 -40.68
CA ASN A 745 2.60 12.74 -40.01
C ASN A 745 3.14 13.99 -39.27
N PHE A 746 2.49 15.14 -39.50
CA PHE A 746 2.84 16.43 -38.91
C PHE A 746 1.84 16.95 -37.86
N GLU A 747 0.78 16.20 -37.54
CA GLU A 747 -0.30 16.59 -36.61
C GLU A 747 0.23 16.97 -35.21
N ASN A 748 1.22 16.21 -34.71
CA ASN A 748 1.82 16.41 -33.39
C ASN A 748 3.08 17.27 -33.41
N VAL A 749 3.59 17.65 -34.59
CA VAL A 749 4.82 18.43 -34.72
C VAL A 749 4.61 19.85 -34.21
N ARG A 750 5.60 20.36 -33.48
CA ARG A 750 5.61 21.67 -32.81
C ARG A 750 6.82 22.54 -33.19
N GLU A 751 7.85 21.96 -33.82
CA GLU A 751 9.03 22.67 -34.29
C GLU A 751 9.57 22.04 -35.59
N VAL A 752 9.79 22.89 -36.60
CA VAL A 752 10.31 22.51 -37.95
C VAL A 752 11.36 23.51 -38.47
N GLY A 753 11.82 24.44 -37.64
CA GLY A 753 12.81 25.44 -38.03
C GLY A 753 14.05 24.80 -38.67
N SER A 754 14.56 25.41 -39.74
CA SER A 754 15.76 24.96 -40.46
C SER A 754 15.74 23.51 -40.98
N MET A 755 14.58 22.84 -41.07
CA MET A 755 14.48 21.40 -41.41
C MET A 755 15.27 21.00 -42.66
N PHE A 756 15.34 21.87 -43.68
CA PHE A 756 16.09 21.66 -44.92
C PHE A 756 17.17 22.74 -45.15
N TYR A 757 17.57 23.48 -44.11
CA TYR A 757 18.57 24.54 -44.22
C TYR A 757 19.82 24.05 -44.96
N GLY A 758 20.33 24.79 -45.94
CA GLY A 758 21.61 24.47 -46.60
C GLY A 758 21.59 23.26 -47.54
N CYS A 759 20.44 22.61 -47.78
CA CYS A 759 20.31 21.49 -48.74
C CYS A 759 20.42 21.97 -50.21
N SER A 760 21.62 22.35 -50.62
CA SER A 760 21.86 23.06 -51.89
C SER A 760 21.61 22.24 -53.16
N GLU A 761 21.66 20.91 -53.08
CA GLU A 761 21.39 20.02 -54.22
C GLU A 761 19.96 19.47 -54.25
N LEU A 762 19.14 19.75 -53.22
CA LEU A 762 17.79 19.23 -53.10
C LEU A 762 16.88 19.86 -54.17
N THR A 763 16.41 19.05 -55.11
CA THR A 763 15.53 19.48 -56.19
C THR A 763 14.07 19.20 -55.89
N THR A 764 13.77 18.11 -55.18
CA THR A 764 12.40 17.58 -55.03
C THR A 764 12.15 17.04 -53.63
N ILE A 765 11.03 17.43 -53.01
CA ILE A 765 10.55 16.86 -51.75
C ILE A 765 9.15 16.29 -51.99
N TYR A 766 8.96 14.98 -51.85
CA TYR A 766 7.64 14.35 -52.02
C TYR A 766 6.87 14.33 -50.71
N CYS A 767 5.57 14.64 -50.76
CA CYS A 767 4.74 14.78 -49.57
C CYS A 767 3.36 14.12 -49.75
N ASN A 768 2.67 13.81 -48.64
CA ASN A 768 1.33 13.22 -48.66
C ASN A 768 0.20 14.26 -48.77
N ALA A 769 -1.03 13.72 -48.82
CA ALA A 769 -2.28 14.44 -48.98
C ALA A 769 -2.66 15.37 -47.83
N ASP A 770 -2.24 15.01 -46.62
CA ASP A 770 -2.76 15.61 -45.38
C ASP A 770 -1.96 16.86 -44.96
N LEU A 771 -0.89 17.17 -45.69
CA LEU A 771 -0.02 18.34 -45.50
C LEU A 771 -0.65 19.65 -46.02
N ASN A 772 -1.72 20.10 -45.37
CA ASN A 772 -2.51 21.27 -45.78
C ASN A 772 -1.99 22.63 -45.26
N GLU A 773 -0.67 22.79 -45.08
CA GLU A 773 0.06 23.92 -44.44
C GLU A 773 0.49 23.62 -42.99
N LEU A 774 1.80 23.76 -42.73
CA LEU A 774 2.39 23.64 -41.40
C LEU A 774 1.98 24.84 -40.52
N THR A 775 1.04 24.63 -39.59
CA THR A 775 0.50 25.67 -38.68
C THR A 775 1.39 25.96 -37.45
N VAL A 776 2.63 25.49 -37.46
CA VAL A 776 3.47 25.23 -36.29
C VAL A 776 4.49 26.35 -36.02
N TYR A 777 4.77 26.68 -34.75
CA TYR A 777 5.79 27.68 -34.34
C TYR A 777 7.20 27.29 -34.81
N THR A 778 8.03 28.28 -35.18
CA THR A 778 9.43 28.08 -35.58
C THR A 778 10.32 29.14 -34.97
N ALA A 779 11.50 28.77 -34.48
CA ALA A 779 12.56 29.71 -34.12
C ALA A 779 13.27 30.26 -35.37
N ASP A 780 13.27 31.59 -35.52
CA ASP A 780 14.06 32.57 -36.32
C ASP A 780 14.83 32.22 -37.64
N LEU A 781 14.98 30.96 -38.07
CA LEU A 781 15.65 30.57 -39.32
C LEU A 781 14.68 29.82 -40.27
N GLY A 782 14.65 30.22 -41.55
CA GLY A 782 13.72 29.70 -42.55
C GLY A 782 13.97 28.22 -42.88
N VAL A 783 12.89 27.45 -42.97
CA VAL A 783 12.82 26.01 -43.29
C VAL A 783 13.66 25.63 -44.53
N PHE A 784 13.66 26.48 -45.56
CA PHE A 784 14.28 26.21 -46.87
C PHE A 784 15.50 27.05 -47.17
N THR A 785 16.03 27.80 -46.19
CA THR A 785 17.15 28.73 -46.44
C THR A 785 18.33 28.00 -47.08
N GLY A 786 18.75 28.40 -48.28
CA GLY A 786 19.89 27.78 -48.98
C GLY A 786 19.54 26.59 -49.88
N CYS A 787 18.27 26.20 -50.02
CA CYS A 787 17.79 25.17 -50.95
C CYS A 787 17.72 25.67 -52.40
N VAL A 788 18.82 26.18 -52.93
CA VAL A 788 18.86 26.98 -54.17
C VAL A 788 18.39 26.25 -55.45
N LYS A 789 18.32 24.91 -55.44
CA LYS A 789 17.85 24.09 -56.57
C LYS A 789 16.43 23.55 -56.39
N LEU A 790 15.79 23.85 -55.27
CA LEU A 790 14.48 23.30 -54.93
C LEU A 790 13.42 23.82 -55.89
N LYS A 791 12.59 22.90 -56.38
CA LYS A 791 11.50 23.19 -57.28
C LYS A 791 10.24 22.43 -56.84
N GLY A 792 9.17 23.17 -56.60
CA GLY A 792 7.86 22.59 -56.30
C GLY A 792 7.31 21.76 -57.46
N GLY A 793 6.36 20.87 -57.18
CA GLY A 793 5.79 19.94 -58.16
C GLY A 793 5.14 20.59 -59.39
N GLN A 794 4.68 21.84 -59.28
CA GLN A 794 4.12 22.64 -60.38
C GLN A 794 5.10 23.68 -60.92
N GLY A 795 6.33 23.69 -60.40
CA GLY A 795 7.46 24.43 -60.92
C GLY A 795 7.80 25.72 -60.18
N THR A 796 7.20 25.98 -59.01
CA THR A 796 7.63 27.06 -58.11
C THR A 796 9.12 26.90 -57.83
N SER A 797 9.91 27.89 -58.24
CA SER A 797 11.36 27.88 -58.05
C SER A 797 11.71 28.48 -56.69
N TYR A 798 12.78 27.98 -56.06
CA TYR A 798 13.33 28.57 -54.85
C TYR A 798 13.48 30.09 -54.94
N ASP A 799 13.12 30.78 -53.86
CA ASP A 799 13.25 32.22 -53.69
C ASP A 799 13.80 32.51 -52.29
N ALA A 800 14.92 33.24 -52.23
CA ALA A 800 15.55 33.61 -50.97
C ALA A 800 14.69 34.54 -50.09
N GLY A 801 13.67 35.18 -50.66
CA GLY A 801 12.67 35.95 -49.91
C GLY A 801 11.54 35.10 -49.31
N HIS A 802 11.45 33.82 -49.69
CA HIS A 802 10.35 32.91 -49.34
C HIS A 802 10.90 31.57 -48.82
N VAL A 803 11.55 31.60 -47.67
CA VAL A 803 12.23 30.45 -47.06
C VAL A 803 11.49 29.91 -45.82
N GLU A 804 10.40 30.57 -45.45
CA GLU A 804 9.57 30.27 -44.29
C GLU A 804 8.70 29.01 -44.49
N ARG A 805 8.15 28.51 -43.38
CA ARG A 805 7.28 27.32 -43.35
C ARG A 805 6.04 27.40 -44.24
N ALA A 806 5.59 28.60 -44.63
CA ALA A 806 4.42 28.76 -45.49
C ALA A 806 4.61 28.04 -46.85
N TYR A 807 5.85 27.92 -47.33
CA TYR A 807 6.15 27.21 -48.57
C TYR A 807 6.31 25.68 -48.40
N ALA A 808 6.22 25.17 -47.17
CA ALA A 808 6.28 23.74 -46.85
C ALA A 808 4.89 23.09 -47.02
N ARG A 809 4.42 23.10 -48.28
CA ARG A 809 3.13 22.57 -48.73
C ARG A 809 3.27 22.05 -50.16
N PRO A 810 2.36 21.15 -50.62
CA PRO A 810 2.29 20.78 -52.03
C PRO A 810 2.19 22.02 -52.92
N ASP A 811 3.03 22.10 -53.95
CA ASP A 811 3.08 23.24 -54.86
C ASP A 811 1.78 23.36 -55.68
N GLY A 812 1.14 24.52 -55.66
CA GLY A 812 -0.15 24.75 -56.31
C GLY A 812 -1.38 24.40 -55.46
N LEU A 813 -1.20 23.93 -54.22
CA LEU A 813 -2.30 23.68 -53.29
C LEU A 813 -3.13 24.96 -53.09
N ASN A 814 -4.42 24.91 -53.45
CA ASN A 814 -5.33 26.08 -53.44
C ASN A 814 -4.77 27.29 -54.21
N GLY A 815 -4.02 27.05 -55.29
CA GLY A 815 -3.40 28.07 -56.12
C GLY A 815 -2.20 28.78 -55.48
N GLN A 816 -1.71 28.33 -54.33
CA GLN A 816 -0.58 28.93 -53.63
C GLN A 816 0.74 28.25 -54.03
N PRO A 817 1.85 29.00 -54.16
CA PRO A 817 3.15 28.42 -54.46
C PRO A 817 3.64 27.56 -53.29
N GLY A 818 4.34 26.46 -53.56
CA GLY A 818 4.93 25.62 -52.53
C GLY A 818 6.18 24.92 -53.05
N TYR A 819 6.96 24.33 -52.15
CA TYR A 819 8.19 23.61 -52.54
C TYR A 819 8.05 22.09 -52.50
N PHE A 820 6.94 21.55 -52.00
CA PHE A 820 6.73 20.12 -52.02
C PHE A 820 6.08 19.67 -53.33
N THR A 821 6.32 18.41 -53.67
CA THR A 821 5.74 17.69 -54.80
C THR A 821 4.73 16.70 -54.23
N GLY A 822 3.47 17.13 -54.14
CA GLY A 822 2.36 16.24 -53.83
C GLY A 822 1.97 15.38 -55.02
N ASP A 823 1.21 14.33 -54.76
CA ASP A 823 0.59 13.55 -55.84
C ASP A 823 -0.42 14.41 -56.61
N THR A 824 -0.52 14.19 -57.93
CA THR A 824 -1.48 14.87 -58.80
C THR A 824 -2.63 13.95 -59.12
N TYR A 825 -3.85 14.47 -59.10
CA TYR A 825 -5.07 13.73 -59.40
C TYR A 825 -5.88 14.43 -60.50
N HIS A 826 -6.58 13.62 -61.29
CA HIS A 826 -7.47 14.07 -62.33
C HIS A 826 -8.88 14.32 -61.77
N VAL A 827 -9.40 15.52 -62.01
CA VAL A 827 -10.78 15.88 -61.68
C VAL A 827 -11.60 15.97 -62.96
N THR A 828 -12.46 14.98 -63.19
CA THR A 828 -13.32 14.93 -64.37
C THR A 828 -14.68 15.56 -64.06
N LEU A 829 -15.12 16.51 -64.90
CA LEU A 829 -16.45 17.12 -64.77
C LEU A 829 -17.44 16.46 -65.72
N GLN A 830 -18.63 16.10 -65.24
CA GLN A 830 -19.71 15.53 -66.03
C GLN A 830 -21.03 16.27 -65.79
N ALA A 831 -21.77 16.54 -66.87
CA ALA A 831 -23.14 17.01 -66.83
C ALA A 831 -23.90 16.49 -68.06
N GLU A 832 -25.18 16.20 -67.87
CA GLU A 832 -26.12 15.89 -68.95
C GLU A 832 -27.28 16.90 -68.83
N HIS A 833 -27.55 17.65 -69.91
CA HIS A 833 -28.52 18.77 -69.94
C HIS A 833 -28.12 20.01 -69.10
N GLY A 834 -26.82 20.29 -69.05
CA GLY A 834 -26.24 21.48 -68.44
C GLY A 834 -24.72 21.47 -68.52
N THR A 835 -24.08 22.39 -67.80
CA THR A 835 -22.62 22.48 -67.69
C THR A 835 -22.18 22.56 -66.23
N VAL A 836 -21.04 21.95 -65.91
CA VAL A 836 -20.35 22.11 -64.61
C VAL A 836 -19.15 23.02 -64.82
N THR A 837 -19.01 24.02 -63.95
CA THR A 837 -17.85 24.93 -63.94
C THR A 837 -17.17 24.85 -62.58
N VAL A 838 -15.83 24.83 -62.57
CA VAL A 838 -15.04 25.03 -61.34
C VAL A 838 -14.98 26.53 -61.05
N ASN A 839 -15.23 26.91 -59.80
CA ASN A 839 -15.34 28.32 -59.40
C ASN A 839 -13.98 29.00 -59.17
N GLU A 840 -12.88 28.28 -59.38
CA GLU A 840 -11.51 28.73 -59.18
C GLU A 840 -10.70 28.55 -60.47
N THR A 841 -9.67 29.38 -60.66
CA THR A 841 -8.79 29.25 -61.84
C THR A 841 -7.77 28.13 -61.59
N VAL A 842 -8.16 26.89 -61.92
CA VAL A 842 -7.35 25.67 -61.73
C VAL A 842 -7.29 24.85 -63.01
N ASP A 843 -6.10 24.29 -63.31
CA ASP A 843 -5.90 23.26 -64.34
C ASP A 843 -6.32 21.89 -63.76
N LEU A 844 -7.47 21.37 -64.21
CA LEU A 844 -8.07 20.15 -63.67
C LEU A 844 -7.28 18.86 -63.96
N ASP A 845 -6.32 18.91 -64.89
CA ASP A 845 -5.41 17.79 -65.19
C ASP A 845 -4.16 17.79 -64.30
N LYS A 846 -4.00 18.80 -63.44
CA LYS A 846 -2.84 18.98 -62.57
C LYS A 846 -3.23 19.34 -61.15
N VAL A 847 -4.41 18.92 -60.70
CA VAL A 847 -4.86 19.19 -59.34
C VAL A 847 -3.97 18.45 -58.37
N VAL A 848 -3.31 19.20 -57.48
CA VAL A 848 -2.44 18.63 -56.47
C VAL A 848 -3.26 18.18 -55.28
N VAL A 849 -2.85 17.08 -54.68
CA VAL A 849 -3.48 16.50 -53.50
C VAL A 849 -3.76 17.53 -52.40
N GLY A 850 -4.93 17.42 -51.76
CA GLY A 850 -5.40 18.32 -50.70
C GLY A 850 -6.13 19.57 -51.23
N SER A 851 -6.08 19.85 -52.53
CA SER A 851 -6.74 21.02 -53.13
C SER A 851 -8.24 20.99 -52.85
N LYS A 852 -8.77 22.12 -52.37
CA LYS A 852 -10.19 22.31 -52.11
C LYS A 852 -10.82 22.99 -53.32
N LEU A 853 -11.70 22.29 -54.03
CA LEU A 853 -12.41 22.80 -55.20
C LEU A 853 -13.90 23.01 -54.90
N THR A 854 -14.47 24.04 -55.51
CA THR A 854 -15.92 24.28 -55.53
C THR A 854 -16.43 24.37 -56.96
N PHE A 855 -17.65 23.88 -57.17
CA PHE A 855 -18.26 23.76 -58.49
C PHE A 855 -19.63 24.43 -58.54
N THR A 856 -20.00 24.93 -59.71
CA THR A 856 -21.33 25.46 -60.00
C THR A 856 -21.94 24.69 -61.18
N ALA A 857 -23.18 24.22 -61.00
CA ALA A 857 -23.99 23.60 -62.03
C ALA A 857 -24.87 24.65 -62.73
N ILE A 858 -24.81 24.71 -64.05
CA ILE A 858 -25.58 25.64 -64.88
C ILE A 858 -26.50 24.80 -65.78
N PRO A 859 -27.84 24.78 -65.56
CA PRO A 859 -28.76 23.99 -66.38
C PRO A 859 -28.89 24.55 -67.80
N ASP A 860 -29.11 23.66 -68.77
CA ASP A 860 -29.56 24.05 -70.12
C ASP A 860 -31.00 24.60 -70.08
N GLU A 861 -31.40 25.31 -71.14
CA GLU A 861 -32.76 25.85 -71.25
C GLU A 861 -33.82 24.74 -71.14
N GLY A 862 -34.75 24.89 -70.19
CA GLY A 862 -35.80 23.91 -69.91
C GLY A 862 -35.41 22.80 -68.92
N TYR A 863 -34.27 22.90 -68.24
CA TYR A 863 -33.86 21.99 -67.16
C TYR A 863 -33.60 22.75 -65.85
N THR A 864 -33.65 22.03 -64.72
CA THR A 864 -33.28 22.53 -63.39
C THR A 864 -32.29 21.60 -62.75
N PHE A 865 -31.25 22.17 -62.12
CA PHE A 865 -30.33 21.41 -61.29
C PHE A 865 -31.07 20.74 -60.13
N THR A 866 -30.74 19.49 -59.85
CA THR A 866 -31.37 18.73 -58.76
C THR A 866 -30.39 18.33 -57.67
N SER A 867 -29.23 17.78 -58.03
CA SER A 867 -28.26 17.26 -57.07
C SER A 867 -26.90 16.98 -57.71
N TRP A 868 -25.90 16.78 -56.85
CA TRP A 868 -24.55 16.37 -57.23
C TRP A 868 -24.31 14.88 -56.94
N GLU A 869 -23.45 14.24 -57.74
CA GLU A 869 -22.75 13.01 -57.36
C GLU A 869 -21.27 13.33 -57.09
N ASN A 870 -20.72 12.76 -56.00
CA ASN A 870 -19.33 12.93 -55.55
C ASN A 870 -18.90 14.38 -55.23
N TYR A 871 -19.83 15.26 -54.85
CA TYR A 871 -19.55 16.62 -54.38
C TYR A 871 -20.62 17.07 -53.38
N ASP A 872 -20.19 17.76 -52.32
CA ASP A 872 -21.05 18.41 -51.34
C ASP A 872 -20.77 19.91 -51.35
N GLU A 873 -21.77 20.71 -51.71
CA GLU A 873 -21.66 22.17 -51.77
C GLU A 873 -21.33 22.82 -50.42
N ALA A 874 -21.76 22.22 -49.30
CA ALA A 874 -21.54 22.79 -47.98
C ALA A 874 -20.08 22.68 -47.55
N THR A 875 -19.40 21.60 -47.92
CA THR A 875 -18.01 21.34 -47.50
C THR A 875 -16.99 21.64 -48.60
N GLY A 876 -17.39 21.64 -49.88
CA GLY A 876 -16.48 21.61 -51.03
C GLY A 876 -15.89 20.21 -51.26
N LEU A 877 -15.12 20.03 -52.34
CA LEU A 877 -14.36 18.81 -52.62
C LEU A 877 -12.90 18.96 -52.20
N ILE A 878 -12.40 18.11 -51.31
CA ILE A 878 -10.95 17.99 -51.05
C ILE A 878 -10.43 16.83 -51.90
N VAL A 879 -9.47 17.11 -52.79
CA VAL A 879 -8.98 16.12 -53.76
C VAL A 879 -7.91 15.24 -53.13
N THR A 880 -8.25 13.98 -52.85
CA THR A 880 -7.33 12.97 -52.29
C THR A 880 -7.12 11.77 -53.22
N SER A 881 -7.83 11.73 -54.35
CA SER A 881 -7.75 10.72 -55.40
C SER A 881 -8.33 11.27 -56.70
N ASP A 882 -8.14 10.55 -57.80
CA ASP A 882 -8.89 10.80 -59.03
C ASP A 882 -10.40 10.76 -58.75
N VAL A 883 -11.16 11.71 -59.28
CA VAL A 883 -12.58 11.89 -58.95
C VAL A 883 -13.37 12.45 -60.12
N THR A 884 -14.58 11.94 -60.30
CA THR A 884 -15.55 12.48 -61.26
C THR A 884 -16.67 13.18 -60.51
N VAL A 885 -16.80 14.50 -60.73
CA VAL A 885 -17.88 15.33 -60.19
C VAL A 885 -18.98 15.44 -61.23
N LYS A 886 -20.20 15.04 -60.88
CA LYS A 886 -21.33 15.03 -61.81
C LYS A 886 -22.50 15.87 -61.30
N ALA A 887 -23.00 16.78 -62.13
CA ALA A 887 -24.25 17.50 -61.89
C ALA A 887 -25.43 16.79 -62.55
N LEU A 888 -26.52 16.61 -61.79
CA LEU A 888 -27.77 16.04 -62.26
C LEU A 888 -28.82 17.14 -62.47
N PHE A 889 -29.56 17.00 -63.56
CA PHE A 889 -30.58 17.96 -63.99
C PHE A 889 -31.88 17.22 -64.34
N GLU A 890 -33.02 17.84 -64.03
CA GLU A 890 -34.35 17.37 -64.42
C GLU A 890 -35.02 18.37 -65.36
N LYS A 891 -35.76 17.85 -66.34
CA LYS A 891 -36.48 18.68 -67.31
C LYS A 891 -37.65 19.40 -66.63
N GLN A 892 -37.72 20.72 -66.77
CA GLN A 892 -38.88 21.49 -66.32
C GLN A 892 -40.09 21.11 -67.16
N GLU A 893 -41.11 20.52 -66.53
CA GLU A 893 -42.42 20.38 -67.16
C GLU A 893 -43.05 21.77 -67.32
N ALA A 894 -43.43 22.10 -68.55
CA ALA A 894 -44.15 23.32 -68.85
C ALA A 894 -45.51 23.27 -68.13
N ASN A 895 -45.67 24.07 -67.08
CA ASN A 895 -46.98 24.28 -66.47
C ASN A 895 -47.92 24.88 -67.52
N ALA A 896 -48.90 24.08 -67.92
CA ALA A 896 -49.98 24.49 -68.79
C ALA A 896 -50.72 25.70 -68.19
N LEU A 897 -50.94 26.70 -69.03
CA LEU A 897 -51.86 27.80 -68.77
C LEU A 897 -53.29 27.24 -68.59
N ASP A 898 -53.79 27.42 -67.38
CA ASP A 898 -55.16 27.83 -66.99
C ASP A 898 -56.33 27.35 -67.87
N ASP A 899 -57.17 26.44 -67.35
CA ASP A 899 -58.63 26.67 -67.36
C ASP A 899 -59.42 25.75 -66.41
N THR A 900 -60.33 26.37 -65.68
CA THR A 900 -61.56 25.83 -65.04
C THR A 900 -61.47 24.85 -63.85
N ASP A 901 -61.89 25.36 -62.69
CA ASP A 901 -63.16 25.02 -62.03
C ASP A 901 -63.08 24.63 -60.53
N SER A 902 -64.13 25.10 -59.88
CA SER A 902 -64.52 25.22 -58.49
C SER A 902 -64.36 24.02 -57.53
N ALA A 903 -63.81 24.38 -56.35
CA ALA A 903 -64.37 24.13 -55.01
C ALA A 903 -64.32 22.72 -54.34
N ILE A 904 -63.88 22.77 -53.07
CA ILE A 904 -64.20 21.94 -51.87
C ILE A 904 -63.10 20.96 -51.37
N PRO A 905 -62.84 20.87 -50.03
CA PRO A 905 -61.58 20.39 -49.43
C PRO A 905 -61.67 19.02 -48.71
N SER A 906 -60.53 18.58 -48.12
CA SER A 906 -60.30 17.45 -47.16
C SER A 906 -60.05 16.06 -47.80
N ALA A 907 -59.24 15.11 -47.30
CA ALA A 907 -58.67 14.87 -45.98
C ALA A 907 -57.46 13.89 -45.99
N ARG A 908 -56.55 14.09 -45.02
CA ARG A 908 -55.79 13.17 -44.12
C ARG A 908 -55.69 11.66 -44.48
N LYS A 909 -54.49 11.04 -44.51
CA LYS A 909 -53.57 10.60 -43.41
C LYS A 909 -53.90 9.21 -42.81
N HIS A 910 -52.90 8.32 -42.91
CA HIS A 910 -52.56 7.08 -42.16
C HIS A 910 -53.10 5.73 -42.64
N LEU A 911 -52.21 4.73 -42.73
CA LEU A 911 -52.03 3.73 -41.65
C LEU A 911 -50.80 2.85 -41.87
N ARG A 912 -50.01 2.66 -40.80
CA ARG A 912 -48.99 1.61 -40.63
C ARG A 912 -49.63 0.39 -39.94
N ASN A 913 -49.33 -0.78 -40.49
CA ASN A 913 -49.12 -2.12 -39.87
C ASN A 913 -50.25 -2.87 -39.12
N GLY A 914 -50.61 -4.04 -39.67
CA GLY A 914 -51.11 -5.23 -38.93
C GLY A 914 -52.37 -5.90 -39.53
N ILE A 915 -52.25 -7.07 -40.16
CA ILE A 915 -53.32 -7.78 -40.92
C ILE A 915 -53.94 -8.94 -40.11
N LEU A 916 -55.29 -9.03 -40.03
CA LEU A 916 -56.13 -10.26 -40.05
C LEU A 916 -57.65 -9.88 -40.10
N PHE A 917 -58.51 -10.66 -40.76
CA PHE A 917 -59.94 -10.33 -41.00
C PHE A 917 -60.92 -11.05 -40.03
N ILE A 918 -62.00 -10.34 -39.65
CA ILE A 918 -63.11 -10.79 -38.78
C ILE A 918 -64.45 -10.53 -39.50
N ASN A 919 -65.40 -11.46 -39.45
CA ASN A 919 -66.73 -11.28 -40.06
C ASN A 919 -67.79 -10.73 -39.06
N ARG A 920 -68.99 -10.39 -39.57
CA ARG A 920 -70.09 -9.76 -38.79
C ARG A 920 -70.66 -10.59 -37.61
N ASN A 921 -70.26 -11.85 -37.41
CA ASN A 921 -70.68 -12.68 -36.27
C ASN A 921 -69.56 -12.95 -35.24
N GLY A 922 -68.37 -12.36 -35.38
CA GLY A 922 -67.32 -12.43 -34.36
C GLY A 922 -66.36 -13.62 -34.43
N ASN A 923 -66.28 -14.32 -35.57
CA ASN A 923 -65.29 -15.39 -35.78
C ASN A 923 -64.01 -14.86 -36.46
N THR A 924 -62.84 -15.30 -35.98
CA THR A 924 -61.51 -15.09 -36.60
C THR A 924 -61.15 -16.21 -37.57
N TYR A 925 -60.38 -15.85 -38.59
CA TYR A 925 -60.19 -16.63 -39.80
C TYR A 925 -58.81 -16.24 -40.40
N THR A 926 -58.04 -17.20 -40.94
CA THR A 926 -56.94 -16.97 -41.93
C THR A 926 -57.22 -17.34 -43.42
N PRO A 927 -58.41 -17.33 -44.03
CA PRO A 927 -58.80 -18.58 -44.70
C PRO A 927 -59.78 -18.42 -45.88
N GLN A 928 -59.22 -18.39 -47.08
CA GLN A 928 -59.73 -19.21 -48.18
C GLN A 928 -59.02 -20.58 -48.21
N GLY A 929 -58.62 -21.07 -47.03
CA GLY A 929 -58.41 -22.50 -46.79
C GLY A 929 -57.06 -23.08 -47.16
N GLN A 930 -56.04 -22.26 -47.43
CA GLN A 930 -54.65 -22.72 -47.48
C GLN A 930 -53.89 -22.32 -46.21
N GLU A 931 -53.21 -23.30 -45.61
CA GLU A 931 -52.11 -23.03 -44.68
C GLU A 931 -51.01 -22.28 -45.43
N VAL A 932 -50.71 -21.06 -45.00
CA VAL A 932 -49.59 -20.29 -45.53
C VAL A 932 -48.33 -20.72 -44.77
N LYS A 933 -47.38 -21.38 -45.45
CA LYS A 933 -46.06 -21.74 -44.90
C LYS A 933 -45.17 -20.53 -44.71
#